data_AF-A0AAV2GXP1-F1
#
_entry.id   AF-A0AAV2GXP1-F1
#
_cell.length_a   1.000
_cell.length_b   1.000
_cell.length_c   1.000
_cell.angle_alpha   90.00
_cell.angle_beta   90.00
_cell.angle_gamma   90.00
#
_symmetry.space_group_name_H-M   'P 1'
#
loop_
_entity.id
_entity.type
_entity.pdbx_description
1 polymer ?
#
loop_
_entity_poly.entity_id
_entity_poly.type
_entity_poly.pdbx_seq_one_letter_code
_entity_poly.pdbx_strand_id
1 'polypeptide(L)'
;MYYFRNYNEGADSGDYEQPIRERATESLDDLRSNLQGAPHVSGFVNSGDSKHNLSKTVHPRILTWEDENEYLPRQSDAAAQLRNKLFSMQESQTHSVKQGQLPSPEEAATLLKNQAVYTSHLEAESRYIKEEMAVIRMKLAEVLEENRALHTELKTTVVHEILKDGGEIINLMGSLDQTFSDSYSNVMGRHDFKRWQVELERLSRLHAAKTERLESQLGNSRMVVEKLEQTVEDLKSQLRMQESIPTHENGLVGAVFLSENQRNITHRTIEKLTKERDDLMDHVTSLQAQLKDMAQREEDAYQQMKKGIQLVEQAQLEQTEALVQKEQIRDELVRTRQRFEEHVRESQTLIRAERETVRRENQTLIEDLNNKLKELGEHYTLVQAKYEKEVRDKASLSTEISELKSQLRTYNREVTVTSESYRTETTNASLQRNSALYESNRLRSELEKVQHDYDQEMSRTKIELDDLRQRLNKAERELVNSKEECIHMTSNIQALERELHLAKMARDTIERSRLEDLKVIRQRAQDREEEILLKMEEADDRHNQATHEMDTMLLKQNKLIMKLREECKKQALHLEKTVKKYRSQNGKLQQCNTELMKRMERMTHRVTELENQEERHSQVHDKMRERLRSLDEQGQNQAVQLVEAITKYSQVSRDRQLLAKEVEFLRLQLHKANQVSPEILRLNSSSKAMVDDILNTMTKDERDGTMSLIPLLQISDPPEKISLEDLGPE
;
A
#
# COMPACT_ATOMS: atom_id res chain seq x y z
N MET A 1 12.65 -33.52 -74.48
CA MET A 1 13.77 -32.87 -73.76
C MET A 1 13.28 -32.52 -72.36
N TYR A 2 13.79 -33.06 -71.26
CA TYR A 2 14.84 -34.09 -71.07
C TYR A 2 14.35 -35.18 -70.08
N TYR A 3 14.54 -36.44 -70.47
CA TYR A 3 14.69 -37.67 -69.66
C TYR A 3 13.82 -37.93 -68.41
N PHE A 4 12.91 -38.90 -68.55
CA PHE A 4 12.76 -39.95 -67.53
C PHE A 4 14.10 -40.66 -67.29
N ARG A 5 14.36 -41.09 -66.05
CA ARG A 5 15.39 -42.10 -65.76
C ARG A 5 14.88 -43.02 -64.66
N ASN A 6 14.59 -44.26 -65.04
CA ASN A 6 14.32 -45.32 -64.06
C ASN A 6 15.60 -45.59 -63.27
N TYR A 7 15.47 -45.70 -61.94
CA TYR A 7 16.27 -46.64 -61.18
C TYR A 7 15.32 -47.71 -60.63
N ASN A 8 15.63 -48.94 -60.96
CA ASN A 8 15.12 -50.14 -60.31
C ASN A 8 16.32 -50.80 -59.61
N GLU A 9 16.08 -51.84 -58.81
CA GLU A 9 17.04 -52.43 -57.86
C GLU A 9 17.30 -51.52 -56.63
N GLY A 10 17.30 -52.02 -55.40
CA GLY A 10 16.94 -53.37 -54.97
C GLY A 10 17.56 -53.77 -53.63
N ALA A 11 16.89 -53.44 -52.51
CA ALA A 11 17.24 -53.96 -51.18
C ALA A 11 16.02 -53.90 -50.23
N ASP A 12 15.76 -55.02 -49.56
CA ASP A 12 15.24 -55.13 -48.18
C ASP A 12 13.97 -54.34 -47.78
N SER A 13 12.97 -54.27 -48.67
CA SER A 13 11.59 -53.94 -48.29
C SER A 13 10.80 -55.16 -47.78
N GLY A 14 11.42 -56.35 -47.71
CA GLY A 14 10.81 -57.57 -47.15
C GLY A 14 10.75 -57.56 -45.62
N ASP A 15 11.86 -57.24 -44.96
CA ASP A 15 12.05 -57.34 -43.50
C ASP A 15 11.15 -56.42 -42.65
N TYR A 16 10.47 -55.44 -43.25
CA TYR A 16 9.46 -54.64 -42.56
C TYR A 16 8.02 -55.07 -42.87
N GLU A 17 7.76 -55.62 -44.06
CA GLU A 17 6.46 -56.20 -44.36
C GLU A 17 6.29 -57.59 -43.77
N GLN A 18 7.34 -58.40 -43.60
CA GLN A 18 7.25 -59.70 -42.93
C GLN A 18 6.74 -59.58 -41.49
N PRO A 19 7.35 -58.83 -40.55
CA PRO A 19 6.85 -58.74 -39.18
C PRO A 19 5.49 -58.03 -39.07
N ILE A 20 5.07 -57.25 -40.08
CA ILE A 20 3.72 -56.67 -40.14
C ILE A 20 2.70 -57.69 -40.66
N ARG A 21 3.04 -58.47 -41.69
CA ARG A 21 2.22 -59.57 -42.23
C ARG A 21 2.12 -60.71 -41.22
N GLU A 22 3.22 -61.12 -40.60
CA GLU A 22 3.31 -62.14 -39.55
C GLU A 22 2.46 -61.72 -38.35
N ARG A 23 2.61 -60.50 -37.82
CA ARG A 23 1.76 -59.99 -36.72
C ARG A 23 0.29 -59.79 -37.12
N ALA A 24 0.01 -59.48 -38.39
CA ALA A 24 -1.35 -59.46 -38.91
C ALA A 24 -1.93 -60.87 -39.07
N THR A 25 -1.13 -61.89 -39.43
CA THR A 25 -1.55 -63.29 -39.45
C THR A 25 -1.67 -63.88 -38.06
N GLU A 26 -0.80 -63.52 -37.10
CA GLU A 26 -0.97 -63.84 -35.68
C GLU A 26 -2.26 -63.20 -35.16
N SER A 27 -2.51 -61.91 -35.41
CA SER A 27 -3.75 -61.25 -34.99
C SER A 27 -5.00 -61.79 -35.71
N LEU A 28 -4.87 -62.30 -36.95
CA LEU A 28 -5.96 -62.93 -37.69
C LEU A 28 -6.19 -64.38 -37.26
N ASP A 29 -5.14 -65.14 -36.94
CA ASP A 29 -5.25 -66.50 -36.42
C ASP A 29 -5.63 -66.50 -34.92
N ASP A 30 -5.30 -65.47 -34.14
CA ASP A 30 -5.89 -65.20 -32.82
C ASP A 30 -7.38 -64.86 -32.97
N LEU A 31 -7.77 -63.99 -33.90
CA LEU A 31 -9.19 -63.73 -34.21
C LEU A 31 -9.90 -65.01 -34.66
N ARG A 32 -9.26 -65.82 -35.51
CA ARG A 32 -9.78 -67.11 -36.01
C ARG A 32 -9.86 -68.15 -34.90
N SER A 33 -8.91 -68.19 -33.98
CA SER A 33 -8.89 -69.07 -32.81
C SER A 33 -10.00 -68.69 -31.84
N ASN A 34 -10.20 -67.39 -31.58
CA ASN A 34 -11.33 -66.88 -30.79
C ASN A 34 -12.68 -67.12 -31.49
N LEU A 35 -12.76 -67.03 -32.82
CA LEU A 35 -13.97 -67.34 -33.60
C LEU A 35 -14.24 -68.85 -33.70
N GLN A 36 -13.21 -69.70 -33.75
CA GLN A 36 -13.32 -71.16 -33.64
C GLN A 36 -13.59 -71.61 -32.19
N GLY A 37 -13.35 -70.74 -31.21
CA GLY A 37 -13.78 -70.89 -29.81
C GLY A 37 -15.29 -70.67 -29.59
N ALA A 38 -16.03 -70.18 -30.59
CA ALA A 38 -17.49 -70.16 -30.58
C ALA A 38 -18.04 -71.48 -31.17
N PRO A 39 -19.01 -72.14 -30.52
CA PRO A 39 -19.44 -73.49 -30.92
C PRO A 39 -20.19 -73.48 -32.25
N HIS A 40 -19.55 -74.02 -33.28
CA HIS A 40 -20.15 -74.27 -34.59
C HIS A 40 -21.17 -75.43 -34.49
N VAL A 41 -22.39 -75.15 -34.02
CA VAL A 41 -23.50 -76.13 -34.02
C VAL A 41 -24.00 -76.33 -35.46
N SER A 42 -23.22 -77.07 -36.24
CA SER A 42 -23.59 -77.55 -37.58
C SER A 42 -24.01 -79.03 -37.55
N GLY A 43 -24.77 -79.41 -36.52
CA GLY A 43 -25.48 -80.68 -36.44
C GLY A 43 -26.93 -80.48 -36.87
N PHE A 44 -27.39 -81.24 -37.86
CA PHE A 44 -28.80 -81.25 -38.28
C PHE A 44 -29.63 -81.96 -37.20
N VAL A 45 -30.20 -81.19 -36.24
CA VAL A 45 -31.05 -81.75 -35.18
C VAL A 45 -32.50 -81.77 -35.65
N ASN A 46 -33.08 -82.96 -35.76
CA ASN A 46 -34.48 -83.16 -36.15
C ASN A 46 -35.45 -82.47 -35.18
N SER A 47 -36.58 -81.99 -35.70
CA SER A 47 -37.60 -81.20 -34.98
C SER A 47 -38.46 -81.98 -33.96
N GLY A 48 -37.88 -82.96 -33.25
CA GLY A 48 -38.57 -83.78 -32.25
C GLY A 48 -38.57 -83.18 -30.84
N ASP A 49 -37.41 -83.20 -30.18
CA ASP A 49 -37.36 -83.24 -28.70
C ASP A 49 -37.38 -81.87 -27.99
N SER A 50 -37.26 -80.76 -28.72
CA SER A 50 -37.24 -79.41 -28.11
C SER A 50 -38.53 -79.06 -27.36
N LYS A 51 -39.69 -79.63 -27.73
CA LYS A 51 -40.97 -79.39 -27.04
C LYS A 51 -40.93 -79.81 -25.56
N HIS A 52 -40.21 -80.88 -25.20
CA HIS A 52 -40.36 -81.45 -23.86
C HIS A 52 -39.54 -80.72 -22.77
N ASN A 53 -38.36 -80.20 -23.11
CA ASN A 53 -37.47 -79.55 -22.13
C ASN A 53 -37.85 -78.08 -21.83
N LEU A 54 -38.53 -77.38 -22.75
CA LEU A 54 -39.07 -76.04 -22.49
C LEU A 54 -40.08 -76.00 -21.33
N SER A 55 -40.75 -77.12 -21.05
CA SER A 55 -41.77 -77.23 -19.99
C SER A 55 -41.24 -77.10 -18.56
N LYS A 56 -39.93 -77.28 -18.33
CA LYS A 56 -39.35 -77.37 -16.96
C LYS A 56 -38.61 -76.12 -16.48
N THR A 57 -38.37 -75.15 -17.35
CA THR A 57 -37.62 -73.91 -17.00
C THR A 57 -38.51 -72.68 -16.92
N VAL A 58 -39.75 -72.76 -17.43
CA VAL A 58 -40.74 -71.67 -17.34
C VAL A 58 -41.59 -71.84 -16.08
N HIS A 59 -41.15 -71.24 -14.97
CA HIS A 59 -42.09 -70.87 -13.91
C HIS A 59 -43.09 -69.85 -14.49
N PRO A 60 -44.40 -69.96 -14.19
CA PRO A 60 -45.40 -68.99 -14.63
C PRO A 60 -45.22 -67.68 -13.86
N ARG A 61 -44.29 -66.85 -14.31
CA ARG A 61 -44.25 -65.43 -13.95
C ARG A 61 -45.48 -64.80 -14.60
N ILE A 62 -46.49 -64.50 -13.79
CA ILE A 62 -47.68 -63.78 -14.24
C ILE A 62 -47.21 -62.44 -14.81
N LEU A 63 -47.28 -62.30 -16.13
CA LEU A 63 -47.10 -61.01 -16.80
C LEU A 63 -48.37 -60.20 -16.57
N THR A 64 -48.40 -59.49 -15.44
CA THR A 64 -49.29 -58.36 -15.23
C THR A 64 -48.94 -57.30 -16.28
N TRP A 65 -49.79 -57.20 -17.31
CA TRP A 65 -49.81 -56.03 -18.18
C TRP A 65 -50.37 -54.87 -17.35
N GLU A 66 -49.47 -54.10 -16.76
CA GLU A 66 -49.81 -52.77 -16.24
C GLU A 66 -49.92 -51.83 -17.45
N ASP A 67 -51.10 -51.25 -17.67
CA ASP A 67 -51.30 -50.25 -18.73
C ASP A 67 -50.42 -49.02 -18.46
N GLU A 68 -49.64 -48.58 -19.46
CA GLU A 68 -48.78 -47.40 -19.33
C GLU A 68 -49.61 -46.10 -19.27
N ASN A 69 -50.04 -45.72 -18.07
CA ASN A 69 -50.55 -44.39 -17.76
C ASN A 69 -50.35 -44.01 -16.29
N GLU A 70 -49.10 -43.74 -15.87
CA GLU A 70 -48.77 -42.59 -15.00
C GLU A 70 -47.26 -42.33 -14.89
N TYR A 71 -46.88 -41.10 -14.53
CA TYR A 71 -45.49 -40.64 -14.51
C TYR A 71 -44.74 -41.03 -13.22
N LEU A 72 -43.58 -41.70 -13.31
CA LEU A 72 -42.57 -41.69 -12.23
C LEU A 72 -41.14 -42.02 -12.74
N PRO A 73 -40.12 -41.17 -12.49
CA PRO A 73 -38.79 -41.35 -13.07
C PRO A 73 -37.86 -42.26 -12.22
N ARG A 74 -37.74 -43.53 -12.59
CA ARG A 74 -36.59 -44.36 -12.17
C ARG A 74 -35.50 -44.38 -13.25
N GLN A 75 -34.52 -43.47 -13.14
CA GLN A 75 -33.28 -43.62 -13.91
C GLN A 75 -32.56 -44.91 -13.49
N SER A 76 -32.06 -45.66 -14.46
CA SER A 76 -31.31 -46.89 -14.21
C SER A 76 -29.98 -46.60 -13.51
N ASP A 77 -29.75 -47.26 -12.37
CA ASP A 77 -28.54 -47.19 -11.55
C ASP A 77 -27.27 -47.50 -12.38
N ALA A 78 -27.37 -48.40 -13.37
CA ALA A 78 -26.29 -48.71 -14.30
C ALA A 78 -25.76 -47.48 -15.06
N ALA A 79 -26.61 -46.48 -15.34
CA ALA A 79 -26.18 -45.24 -15.99
C ALA A 79 -25.48 -44.27 -15.03
N ALA A 80 -25.70 -44.37 -13.72
CA ALA A 80 -24.89 -43.68 -12.72
C ALA A 80 -23.53 -44.39 -12.55
N GLN A 81 -23.54 -45.72 -12.45
CA GLN A 81 -22.34 -46.54 -12.29
C GLN A 81 -21.37 -46.42 -13.48
N LEU A 82 -21.86 -46.37 -14.72
CA LEU A 82 -21.03 -46.11 -15.91
C LEU A 82 -20.39 -44.72 -15.89
N ARG A 83 -21.12 -43.68 -15.47
CA ARG A 83 -20.57 -42.33 -15.33
C ARG A 83 -19.50 -42.27 -14.25
N ASN A 84 -19.75 -42.88 -13.09
CA ASN A 84 -18.75 -42.97 -12.01
C ASN A 84 -17.50 -43.76 -12.44
N LYS A 85 -17.65 -44.82 -13.24
CA LYS A 85 -16.51 -45.54 -13.83
C LYS A 85 -15.68 -44.63 -14.75
N LEU A 86 -16.33 -43.92 -15.67
CA LEU A 86 -15.64 -42.99 -16.59
C LEU A 86 -14.90 -41.87 -15.84
N PHE A 87 -15.53 -41.26 -14.82
CA PHE A 87 -14.85 -40.30 -13.95
C PHE A 87 -13.64 -40.92 -13.23
N SER A 88 -13.77 -42.12 -12.66
CA SER A 88 -12.65 -42.79 -11.97
C SER A 88 -11.48 -43.14 -12.91
N MET A 89 -11.75 -43.42 -14.19
CA MET A 89 -10.70 -43.62 -15.21
C MET A 89 -10.02 -42.30 -15.58
N GLN A 90 -10.76 -41.18 -15.60
CA GLN A 90 -10.20 -39.86 -15.89
C GLN A 90 -9.36 -39.33 -14.71
N GLU A 91 -9.77 -39.56 -13.46
CA GLU A 91 -8.94 -39.29 -12.27
C GLU A 91 -7.68 -40.18 -12.22
N SER A 92 -7.75 -41.41 -12.75
CA SER A 92 -6.59 -42.32 -12.80
C SER A 92 -5.48 -41.87 -13.76
N GLN A 93 -5.68 -40.82 -14.57
CA GLN A 93 -4.63 -40.25 -15.42
C GLN A 93 -3.87 -39.07 -14.80
N THR A 94 -4.17 -38.64 -13.57
CA THR A 94 -3.35 -37.64 -12.86
C THR A 94 -2.09 -38.25 -12.23
N HIS A 95 -1.30 -38.97 -13.02
CA HIS A 95 0.05 -39.37 -12.63
C HIS A 95 1.00 -38.16 -12.63
N SER A 96 2.00 -38.19 -11.75
CA SER A 96 2.83 -37.02 -11.46
C SER A 96 3.70 -36.59 -12.64
N VAL A 97 3.45 -35.38 -13.14
CA VAL A 97 4.34 -34.69 -14.09
C VAL A 97 5.66 -34.39 -13.38
N LYS A 98 6.64 -35.29 -13.52
CA LYS A 98 8.04 -34.96 -13.27
C LYS A 98 8.42 -33.82 -14.20
N GLN A 99 9.11 -32.80 -13.68
CA GLN A 99 9.62 -31.70 -14.48
C GLN A 99 10.78 -32.18 -15.38
N GLY A 100 10.42 -32.82 -16.49
CA GLY A 100 11.30 -32.96 -17.65
C GLY A 100 11.49 -31.59 -18.33
N GLN A 101 12.54 -31.50 -19.13
CA GLN A 101 12.83 -30.32 -19.94
C GLN A 101 11.67 -30.09 -20.93
N LEU A 102 11.22 -28.83 -21.07
CA LEU A 102 10.12 -28.50 -21.99
C LEU A 102 10.49 -28.89 -23.42
N PRO A 103 9.59 -29.56 -24.18
CA PRO A 103 9.87 -29.92 -25.57
C PRO A 103 10.09 -28.66 -26.42
N SER A 104 10.95 -28.79 -27.43
CA SER A 104 11.19 -27.76 -28.44
C SER A 104 9.88 -27.32 -29.09
N PRO A 105 9.70 -26.04 -29.51
CA PRO A 105 8.48 -25.61 -30.20
C PRO A 105 8.10 -26.46 -31.42
N GLU A 106 9.08 -27.06 -32.09
CA GLU A 106 8.89 -27.96 -33.24
C GLU A 106 8.45 -29.39 -32.80
N GLU A 107 8.96 -29.88 -31.68
CA GLU A 107 8.50 -31.12 -31.03
C GLU A 107 7.08 -30.95 -30.47
N ALA A 108 6.78 -29.80 -29.88
CA ALA A 108 5.43 -29.45 -29.42
C ALA A 108 4.44 -29.34 -30.60
N ALA A 109 4.83 -28.71 -31.70
CA ALA A 109 4.00 -28.60 -32.90
C ALA A 109 3.73 -29.97 -33.56
N THR A 110 4.74 -30.85 -33.61
CA THR A 110 4.56 -32.22 -34.15
C THR A 110 3.75 -33.11 -33.21
N LEU A 111 3.93 -33.00 -31.88
CA LEU A 111 3.07 -33.67 -30.89
C LEU A 111 1.61 -33.22 -31.00
N LEU A 112 1.35 -31.91 -31.08
CA LEU A 112 -0.01 -31.37 -31.26
C LEU A 112 -0.65 -31.81 -32.58
N LYS A 113 0.12 -31.85 -33.68
CA LYS A 113 -0.34 -32.38 -34.97
C LYS A 113 -0.71 -33.87 -34.88
N ASN A 114 0.12 -34.67 -34.22
CA ASN A 114 -0.13 -36.10 -34.01
C ASN A 114 -1.34 -36.33 -33.09
N GLN A 115 -1.50 -35.51 -32.05
CA GLN A 115 -2.68 -35.53 -31.17
C GLN A 115 -3.96 -35.16 -31.91
N ALA A 116 -3.92 -34.18 -32.83
CA ALA A 116 -5.07 -33.81 -33.66
C ALA A 116 -5.48 -34.96 -34.62
N VAL A 117 -4.50 -35.63 -35.25
CA VAL A 117 -4.76 -36.82 -36.08
C VAL A 117 -5.36 -37.96 -35.24
N TYR A 118 -4.80 -38.24 -34.06
CA TYR A 118 -5.32 -39.26 -33.14
C TYR A 118 -6.74 -38.95 -32.66
N THR A 119 -7.03 -37.69 -32.34
CA THR A 119 -8.38 -37.24 -31.96
C THR A 119 -9.37 -37.43 -33.12
N SER A 120 -8.99 -37.02 -34.34
CA SER A 120 -9.81 -37.22 -35.54
C SER A 120 -10.07 -38.71 -35.87
N HIS A 121 -9.14 -39.60 -35.50
CA HIS A 121 -9.31 -41.05 -35.65
C HIS A 121 -10.30 -41.61 -34.62
N LEU A 122 -10.16 -41.26 -33.33
CA LEU A 122 -11.12 -41.63 -32.28
C LEU A 122 -12.53 -41.07 -32.56
N GLU A 123 -12.64 -39.88 -33.15
CA GLU A 123 -13.92 -39.31 -33.59
C GLU A 123 -14.55 -40.05 -34.77
N ALA A 124 -13.75 -40.72 -35.61
CA ALA A 124 -14.24 -41.57 -36.69
C ALA A 124 -14.72 -42.93 -36.13
N GLU A 125 -13.93 -43.58 -35.26
CA GLU A 125 -14.34 -44.81 -34.57
C GLU A 125 -15.59 -44.59 -33.70
N SER A 126 -15.66 -43.47 -32.98
CA SER A 126 -16.83 -43.10 -32.18
C SER A 126 -18.06 -42.79 -33.01
N ARG A 127 -17.93 -42.47 -34.31
CA ARG A 127 -19.07 -42.37 -35.25
C ARG A 127 -19.49 -43.76 -35.74
N TYR A 128 -18.53 -44.55 -36.23
CA TYR A 128 -18.76 -45.93 -36.66
C TYR A 128 -19.47 -46.79 -35.58
N ILE A 129 -19.01 -46.72 -34.33
CA ILE A 129 -19.65 -47.44 -33.20
C ILE A 129 -21.07 -46.93 -32.94
N LYS A 130 -21.37 -45.63 -33.12
CA LYS A 130 -22.74 -45.10 -32.96
C LYS A 130 -23.67 -45.54 -34.09
N GLU A 131 -23.14 -45.63 -35.30
CA GLU A 131 -23.84 -46.07 -36.52
C GLU A 131 -24.14 -47.58 -36.47
N GLU A 132 -23.14 -48.42 -36.17
CA GLU A 132 -23.35 -49.86 -35.93
C GLU A 132 -24.32 -50.12 -34.77
N MET A 133 -24.21 -49.39 -33.67
CA MET A 133 -25.19 -49.47 -32.57
C MET A 133 -26.60 -49.00 -32.98
N ALA A 134 -26.75 -48.19 -34.03
CA ALA A 134 -28.07 -47.84 -34.58
C ALA A 134 -28.62 -48.98 -35.47
N VAL A 135 -27.77 -49.60 -36.30
CA VAL A 135 -28.13 -50.79 -37.09
C VAL A 135 -28.53 -51.95 -36.19
N ILE A 136 -27.80 -52.19 -35.09
CA ILE A 136 -28.13 -53.22 -34.09
C ILE A 136 -29.46 -52.91 -33.39
N ARG A 137 -29.74 -51.64 -33.05
CA ARG A 137 -31.06 -51.25 -32.49
C ARG A 137 -32.21 -51.47 -33.48
N MET A 138 -31.99 -51.21 -34.77
CA MET A 138 -32.98 -51.44 -35.82
C MET A 138 -33.30 -52.94 -35.96
N LYS A 139 -32.26 -53.78 -36.09
CA LYS A 139 -32.40 -55.25 -36.15
C LYS A 139 -33.05 -55.83 -34.88
N LEU A 140 -32.75 -55.27 -33.70
CA LEU A 140 -33.39 -55.68 -32.46
C LEU A 140 -34.90 -55.32 -32.45
N ALA A 141 -35.29 -54.18 -33.00
CA ALA A 141 -36.70 -53.81 -33.14
C ALA A 141 -37.44 -54.73 -34.13
N GLU A 142 -36.82 -55.06 -35.27
CA GLU A 142 -37.33 -56.04 -36.25
C GLU A 142 -37.56 -57.41 -35.60
N VAL A 143 -36.54 -57.96 -34.91
CA VAL A 143 -36.63 -59.25 -34.22
C VAL A 143 -37.66 -59.22 -33.08
N LEU A 144 -37.81 -58.10 -32.36
CA LEU A 144 -38.86 -57.98 -31.32
C LEU A 144 -40.27 -57.98 -31.91
N GLU A 145 -40.47 -57.40 -33.10
CA GLU A 145 -41.78 -57.41 -33.77
C GLU A 145 -42.09 -58.76 -34.42
N GLU A 146 -41.10 -59.43 -35.01
CA GLU A 146 -41.21 -60.84 -35.44
C GLU A 146 -41.56 -61.75 -34.27
N ASN A 147 -40.89 -61.59 -33.12
CA ASN A 147 -41.14 -62.39 -31.92
C ASN A 147 -42.54 -62.14 -31.34
N ARG A 148 -43.04 -60.89 -31.36
CA ARG A 148 -44.44 -60.55 -31.06
C ARG A 148 -45.41 -61.26 -32.02
N ALA A 149 -45.15 -61.21 -33.33
CA ALA A 149 -45.99 -61.85 -34.33
C ALA A 149 -46.06 -63.38 -34.09
N LEU A 150 -44.92 -64.04 -33.95
CA LEU A 150 -44.82 -65.48 -33.63
C LEU A 150 -45.51 -65.84 -32.31
N HIS A 151 -45.43 -64.98 -31.28
CA HIS A 151 -46.19 -65.18 -30.04
C HIS A 151 -47.71 -65.04 -30.23
N THR A 152 -48.18 -64.14 -31.10
CA THR A 152 -49.61 -64.07 -31.43
C THR A 152 -50.08 -65.26 -32.25
N GLU A 153 -49.28 -65.73 -33.21
CA GLU A 153 -49.55 -66.92 -34.00
C GLU A 153 -49.62 -68.16 -33.11
N LEU A 154 -48.60 -68.40 -32.27
CA LEU A 154 -48.57 -69.49 -31.29
C LEU A 154 -49.77 -69.45 -30.33
N LYS A 155 -50.20 -68.26 -29.91
CA LYS A 155 -51.41 -68.10 -29.09
C LYS A 155 -52.67 -68.52 -29.85
N THR A 156 -52.78 -68.20 -31.14
CA THR A 156 -53.92 -68.64 -31.97
C THR A 156 -53.90 -70.14 -32.27
N THR A 157 -52.74 -70.74 -32.55
CA THR A 157 -52.63 -72.18 -32.84
C THR A 157 -52.88 -73.02 -31.60
N VAL A 158 -52.35 -72.66 -30.43
CA VAL A 158 -52.63 -73.36 -29.16
C VAL A 158 -54.11 -73.26 -28.78
N VAL A 159 -54.77 -72.11 -28.98
CA VAL A 159 -56.23 -72.00 -28.78
C VAL A 159 -57.00 -72.87 -29.76
N HIS A 160 -56.52 -73.01 -31.01
CA HIS A 160 -57.14 -73.87 -32.01
C HIS A 160 -56.96 -75.37 -31.71
N GLU A 161 -55.78 -75.81 -31.26
CA GLU A 161 -55.52 -77.19 -30.81
C GLU A 161 -56.37 -77.54 -29.58
N ILE A 162 -56.44 -76.67 -28.55
CA ILE A 162 -57.24 -76.91 -27.35
C ILE A 162 -58.74 -77.04 -27.66
N LEU A 163 -59.27 -76.23 -28.59
CA LEU A 163 -60.67 -76.30 -29.02
C LEU A 163 -60.98 -77.54 -29.88
N LYS A 164 -59.95 -78.21 -30.43
CA LYS A 164 -60.08 -79.38 -31.29
C LYS A 164 -59.93 -80.69 -30.50
N ASP A 165 -58.91 -80.77 -29.67
CA ASP A 165 -58.52 -82.01 -28.97
C ASP A 165 -59.15 -82.12 -27.56
N GLY A 166 -59.69 -81.02 -27.03
CA GLY A 166 -60.40 -80.97 -25.75
C GLY A 166 -61.65 -81.86 -25.68
N GLY A 167 -62.15 -82.37 -26.81
CA GLY A 167 -63.25 -83.34 -26.85
C GLY A 167 -62.89 -84.75 -26.36
N GLU A 168 -61.63 -85.17 -26.45
CA GLU A 168 -61.23 -86.55 -26.16
C GLU A 168 -60.65 -86.73 -24.74
N ILE A 169 -59.96 -85.71 -24.21
CA ILE A 169 -59.28 -85.77 -22.90
C ILE A 169 -60.29 -85.84 -21.72
N ILE A 170 -61.48 -85.25 -21.86
CA ILE A 170 -62.49 -85.15 -20.79
C ILE A 170 -62.95 -86.53 -20.30
N ASN A 171 -62.99 -87.55 -21.17
CA ASN A 171 -63.45 -88.89 -20.80
C ASN A 171 -62.49 -89.68 -19.90
N LEU A 172 -61.24 -89.24 -19.73
CA LEU A 172 -60.22 -89.98 -18.97
C LEU A 172 -59.95 -89.43 -17.55
N MET A 173 -60.47 -88.24 -17.22
CA MET A 173 -60.01 -87.47 -16.03
C MET A 173 -60.97 -87.48 -14.83
N GLY A 174 -62.07 -88.25 -14.88
CA GLY A 174 -63.13 -88.29 -13.85
C GLY A 174 -62.77 -88.95 -12.50
N SER A 175 -61.51 -88.86 -12.05
CA SER A 175 -60.99 -89.56 -10.85
C SER A 175 -60.03 -88.72 -9.98
N LEU A 176 -59.87 -87.41 -10.25
CA LEU A 176 -58.95 -86.53 -9.50
C LEU A 176 -59.59 -85.18 -9.12
N ASP A 177 -60.83 -85.25 -8.64
CA ASP A 177 -61.74 -84.10 -8.50
C ASP A 177 -61.27 -83.01 -7.50
N GLN A 178 -60.46 -83.37 -6.50
CA GLN A 178 -60.16 -82.45 -5.39
C GLN A 178 -58.97 -81.52 -5.61
N THR A 179 -57.91 -81.97 -6.29
CA THR A 179 -56.62 -81.23 -6.38
C THR A 179 -56.60 -80.21 -7.50
N PHE A 180 -57.50 -80.30 -8.47
CA PHE A 180 -57.48 -79.48 -9.70
C PHE A 180 -58.10 -78.08 -9.49
N SER A 181 -59.08 -77.97 -8.59
CA SER A 181 -59.83 -76.72 -8.32
C SER A 181 -58.97 -75.61 -7.73
N ASP A 182 -58.15 -75.92 -6.72
CA ASP A 182 -57.38 -74.90 -5.97
C ASP A 182 -56.29 -74.22 -6.79
N SER A 183 -55.78 -74.90 -7.82
CA SER A 183 -54.74 -74.37 -8.70
C SER A 183 -55.26 -73.21 -9.56
N TYR A 184 -56.46 -73.34 -10.14
CA TYR A 184 -57.04 -72.32 -11.02
C TYR A 184 -57.61 -71.10 -10.27
N SER A 185 -57.98 -71.24 -9.00
CA SER A 185 -58.43 -70.14 -8.11
C SER A 185 -57.36 -69.06 -7.88
N ASN A 186 -56.09 -69.36 -8.16
CA ASN A 186 -54.96 -68.43 -8.06
C ASN A 186 -54.52 -67.84 -9.40
N VAL A 187 -55.02 -68.35 -10.54
CA VAL A 187 -54.66 -67.90 -11.90
C VAL A 187 -55.78 -67.06 -12.53
N MET A 188 -57.04 -67.44 -12.32
CA MET A 188 -58.20 -66.58 -12.55
C MET A 188 -58.51 -65.81 -11.27
N GLY A 189 -58.67 -64.49 -11.36
CA GLY A 189 -59.04 -63.66 -10.21
C GLY A 189 -60.32 -64.17 -9.54
N ARG A 190 -60.39 -64.15 -8.20
CA ARG A 190 -61.48 -64.78 -7.41
C ARG A 190 -62.91 -64.39 -7.82
N HIS A 191 -63.09 -63.21 -8.42
CA HIS A 191 -64.37 -62.76 -8.98
C HIS A 191 -64.73 -63.50 -10.28
N ASP A 192 -63.77 -63.71 -11.17
CA ASP A 192 -63.98 -64.30 -12.50
C ASP A 192 -64.02 -65.82 -12.43
N PHE A 193 -63.24 -66.44 -11.54
CA PHE A 193 -63.43 -67.84 -11.15
C PHE A 193 -64.87 -68.08 -10.67
N LYS A 194 -65.41 -67.18 -9.85
CA LYS A 194 -66.78 -67.31 -9.31
C LYS A 194 -67.87 -67.04 -10.35
N ARG A 195 -67.63 -66.18 -11.35
CA ARG A 195 -68.49 -66.05 -12.54
C ARG A 195 -68.49 -67.34 -13.37
N TRP A 196 -67.31 -67.90 -13.62
CA TRP A 196 -67.16 -69.18 -14.34
C TRP A 196 -67.84 -70.34 -13.61
N GLN A 197 -67.71 -70.41 -12.28
CA GLN A 197 -68.39 -71.42 -11.46
C GLN A 197 -69.92 -71.34 -11.59
N VAL A 198 -70.50 -70.14 -11.53
CA VAL A 198 -71.96 -69.93 -11.70
C VAL A 198 -72.41 -70.30 -13.12
N GLU A 199 -71.63 -69.96 -14.15
CA GLU A 199 -71.97 -70.28 -15.54
C GLU A 199 -71.79 -71.78 -15.85
N LEU A 200 -70.81 -72.44 -15.23
CA LEU A 200 -70.63 -73.89 -15.28
C LEU A 200 -71.77 -74.63 -14.56
N GLU A 201 -72.24 -74.13 -13.42
CA GLU A 201 -73.47 -74.62 -12.77
C GLU A 201 -74.71 -74.41 -13.67
N ARG A 202 -74.82 -73.28 -14.37
CA ARG A 202 -75.92 -72.99 -15.31
C ARG A 202 -75.91 -73.97 -16.49
N LEU A 203 -74.74 -74.25 -17.06
CA LEU A 203 -74.53 -75.25 -18.10
C LEU A 203 -74.81 -76.67 -17.61
N SER A 204 -74.33 -77.03 -16.42
CA SER A 204 -74.57 -78.33 -15.79
C SER A 204 -76.07 -78.59 -15.59
N ARG A 205 -76.83 -77.61 -15.07
CA ARG A 205 -78.29 -77.71 -14.93
C ARG A 205 -79.01 -77.82 -16.28
N LEU A 206 -78.55 -77.11 -17.31
CA LEU A 206 -79.08 -77.24 -18.68
C LEU A 206 -78.80 -78.62 -19.30
N HIS A 207 -77.62 -79.19 -19.04
CA HIS A 207 -77.27 -80.54 -19.47
C HIS A 207 -78.08 -81.60 -18.70
N ALA A 208 -78.22 -81.48 -17.39
CA ALA A 208 -79.04 -82.36 -16.57
C ALA A 208 -80.50 -82.38 -17.04
N ALA A 209 -81.12 -81.21 -17.26
CA ALA A 209 -82.49 -81.12 -17.80
C ALA A 209 -82.63 -81.70 -19.23
N LYS A 210 -81.55 -81.67 -20.03
CA LYS A 210 -81.50 -82.32 -21.35
C LYS A 210 -81.40 -83.86 -21.20
N THR A 211 -80.61 -84.35 -20.26
CA THR A 211 -80.49 -85.79 -19.95
C THR A 211 -81.80 -86.34 -19.41
N GLU A 212 -82.41 -85.69 -18.40
CA GLU A 212 -83.71 -86.06 -17.81
C GLU A 212 -84.83 -86.14 -18.88
N ARG A 213 -84.83 -85.21 -19.84
CA ARG A 213 -85.75 -85.23 -20.99
C ARG A 213 -85.49 -86.43 -21.93
N LEU A 214 -84.24 -86.78 -22.19
CA LEU A 214 -83.87 -87.93 -23.01
C LEU A 214 -84.19 -89.26 -22.30
N GLU A 215 -83.93 -89.35 -20.99
CA GLU A 215 -84.28 -90.50 -20.14
C GLU A 215 -85.80 -90.69 -20.07
N SER A 216 -86.57 -89.62 -19.93
CA SER A 216 -88.03 -89.64 -20.02
C SER A 216 -88.53 -90.17 -21.38
N GLN A 217 -87.87 -89.75 -22.47
CA GLN A 217 -88.19 -90.19 -23.83
C GLN A 217 -87.80 -91.67 -24.06
N LEU A 218 -86.71 -92.14 -23.45
CA LEU A 218 -86.24 -93.52 -23.50
C LEU A 218 -87.12 -94.44 -22.63
N GLY A 219 -87.56 -93.97 -21.46
CA GLY A 219 -88.53 -94.65 -20.59
C GLY A 219 -89.88 -94.85 -21.26
N ASN A 220 -90.43 -93.81 -21.90
CA ASN A 220 -91.63 -93.94 -22.74
C ASN A 220 -91.43 -94.95 -23.88
N SER A 221 -90.24 -95.00 -24.49
CA SER A 221 -89.93 -95.97 -25.54
C SER A 221 -89.90 -97.41 -25.01
N ARG A 222 -89.32 -97.66 -23.82
CA ARG A 222 -89.35 -98.98 -23.16
C ARG A 222 -90.78 -99.43 -22.81
N MET A 223 -91.60 -98.52 -22.29
CA MET A 223 -93.01 -98.81 -21.94
C MET A 223 -93.85 -99.21 -23.16
N VAL A 224 -93.47 -98.79 -24.37
CA VAL A 224 -94.12 -99.22 -25.63
C VAL A 224 -93.64 -100.62 -26.05
N VAL A 225 -92.35 -100.95 -25.85
CA VAL A 225 -91.82 -102.30 -26.13
C VAL A 225 -92.43 -103.34 -25.20
N GLU A 226 -92.46 -103.08 -23.89
CA GLU A 226 -93.01 -103.98 -22.87
C GLU A 226 -94.49 -104.33 -23.15
N LYS A 227 -95.27 -103.36 -23.64
CA LYS A 227 -96.67 -103.58 -24.07
C LYS A 227 -96.79 -104.44 -25.32
N LEU A 228 -95.84 -104.38 -26.24
CA LEU A 228 -95.80 -105.25 -27.42
C LEU A 228 -95.38 -106.68 -27.04
N GLU A 229 -94.38 -106.83 -26.17
CA GLU A 229 -93.94 -108.14 -25.66
C GLU A 229 -95.06 -108.88 -24.94
N GLN A 230 -95.87 -108.18 -24.13
CA GLN A 230 -97.07 -108.74 -23.49
C GLN A 230 -98.05 -109.34 -24.52
N THR A 231 -98.35 -108.61 -25.61
CA THR A 231 -99.26 -109.10 -26.66
C THR A 231 -98.74 -110.30 -27.44
N VAL A 232 -97.42 -110.52 -27.45
CA VAL A 232 -96.80 -111.68 -28.12
C VAL A 232 -96.92 -112.95 -27.27
N GLU A 233 -96.88 -112.86 -25.94
CA GLU A 233 -97.04 -114.04 -25.08
C GLU A 233 -98.51 -114.49 -24.97
N ASP A 234 -99.46 -113.55 -24.97
CA ASP A 234 -100.90 -113.85 -25.01
C ASP A 234 -101.25 -114.71 -26.25
N LEU A 235 -100.65 -114.41 -27.42
CA LEU A 235 -100.84 -115.19 -28.64
C LEU A 235 -100.21 -116.61 -28.57
N LYS A 236 -99.06 -116.78 -27.90
CA LYS A 236 -98.46 -118.11 -27.69
C LYS A 236 -99.30 -119.01 -26.78
N SER A 237 -100.14 -118.43 -25.92
CA SER A 237 -101.01 -119.20 -25.02
C SER A 237 -102.05 -120.04 -25.78
N GLN A 238 -102.56 -119.54 -26.91
CA GLN A 238 -103.70 -120.11 -27.64
C GLN A 238 -103.34 -121.33 -28.51
N LEU A 239 -102.06 -121.53 -28.82
CA LEU A 239 -101.60 -122.55 -29.78
C LEU A 239 -101.48 -123.98 -29.19
N ARG A 240 -101.67 -124.17 -27.87
CA ARG A 240 -101.28 -125.40 -27.15
C ARG A 240 -102.42 -126.43 -26.91
N MET A 241 -103.38 -126.61 -27.85
CA MET A 241 -104.68 -127.27 -27.55
C MET A 241 -105.27 -128.35 -28.53
N GLN A 242 -104.51 -129.14 -29.34
CA GLN A 242 -105.06 -130.19 -30.28
C GLN A 242 -104.17 -131.51 -30.51
N GLU A 243 -104.77 -132.71 -30.87
CA GLU A 243 -104.30 -133.93 -31.73
C GLU A 243 -103.94 -135.44 -31.22
N SER A 244 -104.27 -136.60 -31.96
CA SER A 244 -103.73 -138.10 -31.97
C SER A 244 -104.56 -139.37 -32.60
N ILE A 245 -104.02 -140.61 -33.02
CA ILE A 245 -104.69 -141.90 -33.65
C ILE A 245 -103.99 -143.40 -33.70
N PRO A 246 -104.65 -144.63 -33.98
CA PRO A 246 -104.12 -146.10 -34.06
C PRO A 246 -104.71 -147.30 -35.03
N THR A 247 -104.13 -148.58 -35.21
CA THR A 247 -104.59 -149.81 -36.10
C THR A 247 -104.01 -151.33 -35.91
N HIS A 248 -104.58 -152.53 -36.38
CA HIS A 248 -103.98 -153.99 -36.49
C HIS A 248 -104.76 -155.26 -37.17
N GLU A 249 -104.17 -156.48 -37.55
CA GLU A 249 -104.76 -157.75 -38.26
C GLU A 249 -104.16 -159.28 -38.08
N ASN A 250 -104.65 -160.45 -38.72
CA ASN A 250 -104.16 -161.93 -38.63
C ASN A 250 -104.67 -163.18 -39.59
N GLY A 251 -104.19 -164.51 -39.52
CA GLY A 251 -104.58 -165.82 -40.30
C GLY A 251 -103.75 -167.19 -40.01
N LEU A 252 -103.79 -168.54 -40.46
CA LEU A 252 -104.46 -169.65 -41.33
C LEU A 252 -104.11 -171.18 -40.84
N VAL A 253 -104.10 -172.48 -41.39
CA VAL A 253 -104.04 -173.33 -42.69
C VAL A 253 -104.62 -174.88 -42.69
N GLY A 254 -103.99 -176.03 -43.18
CA GLY A 254 -104.61 -177.42 -43.57
C GLY A 254 -103.81 -178.85 -43.62
N ALA A 255 -104.27 -179.99 -44.28
CA ALA A 255 -103.85 -181.49 -44.10
C ALA A 255 -103.83 -182.60 -45.30
N VAL A 256 -103.63 -183.98 -45.09
CA VAL A 256 -103.16 -185.12 -46.05
C VAL A 256 -103.72 -186.64 -45.90
N PHE A 257 -103.37 -187.73 -46.72
CA PHE A 257 -103.93 -189.17 -46.81
C PHE A 257 -102.99 -190.44 -47.24
N LEU A 258 -103.46 -191.72 -47.50
CA LEU A 258 -102.77 -193.10 -47.76
C LEU A 258 -103.41 -194.07 -48.88
N SER A 259 -103.17 -195.39 -49.29
CA SER A 259 -102.42 -196.70 -48.97
C SER A 259 -102.10 -197.59 -50.30
N GLU A 260 -101.89 -198.94 -50.57
CA GLU A 260 -102.09 -200.36 -50.01
C GLU A 260 -101.26 -201.59 -50.67
N ASN A 261 -101.72 -202.90 -50.82
CA ASN A 261 -100.96 -204.24 -50.99
C ASN A 261 -101.61 -205.41 -51.91
N GLN A 262 -101.25 -206.73 -52.20
CA GLN A 262 -100.14 -207.80 -52.14
C GLN A 262 -100.44 -209.17 -52.95
N ARG A 263 -99.51 -210.13 -53.37
CA ARG A 263 -99.88 -211.56 -53.91
C ARG A 263 -99.05 -212.96 -53.86
N ASN A 264 -97.84 -213.27 -54.46
CA ASN A 264 -97.33 -214.61 -54.95
C ASN A 264 -96.00 -215.22 -54.36
N ILE A 265 -95.98 -216.44 -53.77
CA ILE A 265 -94.93 -216.82 -52.77
C ILE A 265 -93.48 -216.94 -53.26
N THR A 266 -93.13 -217.79 -54.23
CA THR A 266 -91.72 -217.92 -54.69
C THR A 266 -91.24 -216.71 -55.49
N HIS A 267 -92.16 -216.06 -56.22
CA HIS A 267 -91.92 -214.82 -56.95
C HIS A 267 -91.50 -213.70 -55.98
N ARG A 268 -92.24 -213.53 -54.87
CA ARG A 268 -91.94 -212.58 -53.79
C ARG A 268 -90.53 -212.70 -53.22
N THR A 269 -89.95 -213.89 -53.15
CA THR A 269 -88.59 -214.06 -52.59
C THR A 269 -87.53 -213.47 -53.52
N ILE A 270 -87.71 -213.63 -54.84
CA ILE A 270 -86.83 -213.03 -55.84
C ILE A 270 -87.10 -211.52 -55.96
N GLU A 271 -88.36 -211.10 -55.93
CA GLU A 271 -88.77 -209.69 -55.88
C GLU A 271 -88.16 -208.97 -54.67
N LYS A 272 -88.15 -209.60 -53.47
CA LYS A 272 -87.50 -209.06 -52.28
C LYS A 272 -86.00 -208.85 -52.46
N LEU A 273 -85.26 -209.87 -52.89
CA LEU A 273 -83.81 -209.74 -53.12
C LEU A 273 -83.47 -208.74 -54.23
N THR A 274 -84.32 -208.64 -55.25
CA THR A 274 -84.17 -207.63 -56.31
C THR A 274 -84.40 -206.23 -55.74
N LYS A 275 -85.46 -206.05 -54.94
CA LYS A 275 -85.75 -204.78 -54.28
C LYS A 275 -84.69 -204.41 -53.25
N GLU A 276 -84.20 -205.33 -52.43
CA GLU A 276 -83.12 -205.09 -51.47
C GLU A 276 -81.83 -204.66 -52.20
N ARG A 277 -81.55 -205.21 -53.39
CA ARG A 277 -80.47 -204.75 -54.28
C ARG A 277 -80.74 -203.34 -54.83
N ASP A 278 -81.96 -203.04 -55.25
CA ASP A 278 -82.36 -201.73 -55.78
C ASP A 278 -82.32 -200.65 -54.69
N ASP A 279 -82.97 -200.88 -53.54
CA ASP A 279 -82.92 -200.04 -52.34
C ASP A 279 -81.46 -199.78 -51.91
N LEU A 280 -80.56 -200.79 -51.99
CA LEU A 280 -79.13 -200.60 -51.72
C LEU A 280 -78.40 -199.79 -52.79
N MET A 281 -78.74 -199.91 -54.07
CA MET A 281 -78.18 -199.03 -55.12
C MET A 281 -78.69 -197.59 -54.99
N ASP A 282 -79.93 -197.38 -54.56
CA ASP A 282 -80.47 -196.06 -54.26
C ASP A 282 -79.77 -195.45 -53.03
N HIS A 283 -79.45 -196.24 -52.00
CA HIS A 283 -78.60 -195.78 -50.90
C HIS A 283 -77.17 -195.47 -51.36
N VAL A 284 -76.55 -196.29 -52.20
CA VAL A 284 -75.19 -196.04 -52.73
C VAL A 284 -75.15 -194.80 -53.62
N THR A 285 -76.13 -194.60 -54.51
CA THR A 285 -76.20 -193.41 -55.38
C THR A 285 -76.55 -192.15 -54.59
N SER A 286 -77.42 -192.24 -53.57
CA SER A 286 -77.69 -191.16 -52.62
C SER A 286 -76.43 -190.77 -51.83
N LEU A 287 -75.67 -191.74 -51.31
CA LEU A 287 -74.39 -191.48 -50.64
C LEU A 287 -73.33 -190.91 -51.60
N GLN A 288 -73.28 -191.36 -52.86
CA GLN A 288 -72.41 -190.77 -53.89
C GLN A 288 -72.81 -189.32 -54.23
N ALA A 289 -74.10 -188.99 -54.23
CA ALA A 289 -74.57 -187.62 -54.39
C ALA A 289 -74.20 -186.75 -53.18
N GLN A 290 -74.44 -187.24 -51.95
CA GLN A 290 -74.05 -186.55 -50.72
C GLN A 290 -72.53 -186.33 -50.63
N LEU A 291 -71.70 -187.30 -51.04
CA LEU A 291 -70.25 -187.14 -51.11
C LEU A 291 -69.82 -186.08 -52.14
N LYS A 292 -70.51 -185.97 -53.29
CA LYS A 292 -70.27 -184.90 -54.27
C LYS A 292 -70.68 -183.53 -53.72
N ASP A 293 -71.83 -183.42 -53.08
CA ASP A 293 -72.27 -182.17 -52.45
C ASP A 293 -71.37 -181.74 -51.30
N MET A 294 -70.84 -182.69 -50.52
CA MET A 294 -69.84 -182.42 -49.48
C MET A 294 -68.53 -181.95 -50.09
N ALA A 295 -68.01 -182.62 -51.13
CA ALA A 295 -66.79 -182.22 -51.82
C ALA A 295 -66.91 -180.86 -52.52
N GLN A 296 -68.07 -180.56 -53.13
CA GLN A 296 -68.34 -179.24 -53.71
C GLN A 296 -68.39 -178.15 -52.63
N ARG A 297 -69.04 -178.43 -51.48
CA ARG A 297 -69.06 -177.49 -50.35
C ARG A 297 -67.69 -177.31 -49.69
N GLU A 298 -66.84 -178.33 -49.73
CA GLU A 298 -65.43 -178.26 -49.29
C GLU A 298 -64.58 -177.41 -50.24
N GLU A 299 -64.72 -177.59 -51.57
CA GLU A 299 -64.09 -176.74 -52.59
C GLU A 299 -64.60 -175.29 -52.52
N ASP A 300 -65.91 -175.07 -52.39
CA ASP A 300 -66.49 -173.73 -52.25
C ASP A 300 -65.99 -173.04 -50.97
N ALA A 301 -65.90 -173.77 -49.85
CA ALA A 301 -65.34 -173.26 -48.60
C ALA A 301 -63.83 -172.98 -48.73
N TYR A 302 -63.07 -173.82 -49.43
CA TYR A 302 -61.66 -173.62 -49.72
C TYR A 302 -61.43 -172.37 -50.59
N GLN A 303 -62.23 -172.16 -51.63
CA GLN A 303 -62.16 -170.97 -52.49
C GLN A 303 -62.64 -169.70 -51.76
N GLN A 304 -63.63 -169.80 -50.86
CA GLN A 304 -64.02 -168.70 -49.98
C GLN A 304 -62.91 -168.34 -48.98
N MET A 305 -62.31 -169.34 -48.32
CA MET A 305 -61.17 -169.16 -47.41
C MET A 305 -59.97 -168.54 -48.13
N LYS A 306 -59.65 -169.00 -49.34
CA LYS A 306 -58.59 -168.45 -50.19
C LYS A 306 -58.83 -166.97 -50.54
N LYS A 307 -60.06 -166.62 -50.95
CA LYS A 307 -60.44 -165.21 -51.19
C LYS A 307 -60.41 -164.37 -49.92
N GLY A 308 -60.84 -164.94 -48.78
CA GLY A 308 -60.76 -164.29 -47.46
C GLY A 308 -59.33 -163.99 -47.04
N ILE A 309 -58.42 -164.95 -47.23
CA ILE A 309 -56.97 -164.77 -47.01
C ILE A 309 -56.45 -163.63 -47.90
N GLN A 310 -56.72 -163.67 -49.21
CA GLN A 310 -56.27 -162.62 -50.14
C GLN A 310 -56.80 -161.21 -49.79
N LEU A 311 -58.04 -161.10 -49.30
CA LEU A 311 -58.60 -159.82 -48.84
C LEU A 311 -57.98 -159.36 -47.51
N VAL A 312 -57.63 -160.28 -46.61
CA VAL A 312 -56.92 -159.96 -45.36
C VAL A 312 -55.47 -159.57 -45.65
N GLU A 313 -54.78 -160.27 -46.56
CA GLU A 313 -53.43 -159.92 -47.04
C GLU A 313 -53.41 -158.53 -47.68
N GLN A 314 -54.36 -158.24 -48.58
CA GLN A 314 -54.51 -156.92 -49.19
C GLN A 314 -54.79 -155.82 -48.15
N ALA A 315 -55.70 -156.06 -47.21
CA ALA A 315 -56.00 -155.10 -46.13
C ALA A 315 -54.82 -154.91 -45.17
N GLN A 316 -53.99 -155.94 -44.94
CA GLN A 316 -52.75 -155.82 -44.18
C GLN A 316 -51.69 -155.01 -44.93
N LEU A 317 -51.55 -155.21 -46.25
CA LEU A 317 -50.65 -154.41 -47.09
C LEU A 317 -51.06 -152.93 -47.04
N GLU A 318 -52.33 -152.61 -47.33
CA GLU A 318 -52.89 -151.25 -47.24
C GLU A 318 -52.73 -150.65 -45.83
N GLN A 319 -52.91 -151.44 -44.77
CA GLN A 319 -52.65 -151.00 -43.39
C GLN A 319 -51.16 -150.68 -43.17
N THR A 320 -50.23 -151.49 -43.68
CA THR A 320 -48.79 -151.21 -43.54
C THR A 320 -48.36 -150.00 -44.37
N GLU A 321 -48.89 -149.81 -45.58
CA GLU A 321 -48.64 -148.63 -46.40
C GLU A 321 -49.15 -147.36 -45.70
N ALA A 322 -50.36 -147.38 -45.15
CA ALA A 322 -50.92 -146.25 -44.40
C ALA A 322 -50.14 -145.94 -43.12
N LEU A 323 -49.60 -146.97 -42.43
CA LEU A 323 -48.71 -146.78 -41.28
C LEU A 323 -47.38 -146.15 -41.68
N VAL A 324 -46.76 -146.61 -42.77
CA VAL A 324 -45.50 -146.05 -43.31
C VAL A 324 -45.69 -144.61 -43.79
N GLN A 325 -46.77 -144.30 -44.52
CA GLN A 325 -47.09 -142.93 -44.93
C GLN A 325 -47.32 -142.01 -43.71
N LYS A 326 -48.05 -142.48 -42.70
CA LYS A 326 -48.25 -141.76 -41.44
C LYS A 326 -46.92 -141.50 -40.70
N GLU A 327 -46.00 -142.45 -40.71
CA GLU A 327 -44.67 -142.30 -40.10
C GLU A 327 -43.81 -141.32 -40.90
N GLN A 328 -43.79 -141.41 -42.23
CA GLN A 328 -43.11 -140.44 -43.12
C GLN A 328 -43.61 -139.01 -42.91
N ILE A 329 -44.94 -138.79 -42.87
CA ILE A 329 -45.54 -137.47 -42.63
C ILE A 329 -45.22 -136.97 -41.21
N ARG A 330 -45.23 -137.85 -40.20
CA ARG A 330 -44.83 -137.52 -38.82
C ARG A 330 -43.36 -137.08 -38.77
N ASP A 331 -42.49 -137.78 -39.46
CA ASP A 331 -41.07 -137.46 -39.59
C ASP A 331 -40.85 -136.12 -40.28
N GLU A 332 -41.57 -135.84 -41.37
CA GLU A 332 -41.50 -134.55 -42.07
C GLU A 332 -42.04 -133.40 -41.22
N LEU A 333 -43.09 -133.64 -40.42
CA LEU A 333 -43.58 -132.69 -39.42
C LEU A 333 -42.53 -132.45 -38.32
N VAL A 334 -41.79 -133.47 -37.88
CA VAL A 334 -40.68 -133.32 -36.92
C VAL A 334 -39.51 -132.55 -37.54
N ARG A 335 -39.07 -132.90 -38.75
CA ARG A 335 -37.98 -132.21 -39.47
C ARG A 335 -38.31 -130.74 -39.74
N THR A 336 -39.53 -130.42 -40.15
CA THR A 336 -39.97 -129.03 -40.36
C THR A 336 -40.09 -128.26 -39.05
N ARG A 337 -40.65 -128.88 -38.00
CA ARG A 337 -40.69 -128.30 -36.64
C ARG A 337 -39.28 -128.01 -36.09
N GLN A 338 -38.32 -128.92 -36.30
CA GLN A 338 -36.91 -128.72 -35.93
C GLN A 338 -36.29 -127.51 -36.65
N ARG A 339 -36.50 -127.38 -37.97
CA ARG A 339 -36.03 -126.20 -38.74
C ARG A 339 -36.66 -124.89 -38.27
N PHE A 340 -37.96 -124.89 -37.94
CA PHE A 340 -38.60 -123.71 -37.34
C PHE A 340 -38.04 -123.38 -35.96
N GLU A 341 -37.80 -124.39 -35.11
CA GLU A 341 -37.15 -124.20 -33.80
C GLU A 341 -35.68 -123.76 -33.93
N GLU A 342 -34.98 -124.16 -34.99
CA GLU A 342 -33.64 -123.68 -35.36
C GLU A 342 -33.68 -122.21 -35.76
N HIS A 343 -34.49 -121.81 -36.74
CA HIS A 343 -34.60 -120.40 -37.14
C HIS A 343 -35.08 -119.47 -36.03
N VAL A 344 -35.98 -119.94 -35.14
CA VAL A 344 -36.36 -119.19 -33.93
C VAL A 344 -35.17 -119.05 -32.97
N ARG A 345 -34.35 -120.09 -32.80
CA ARG A 345 -33.15 -120.07 -31.95
C ARG A 345 -32.07 -119.15 -32.53
N GLU A 346 -31.84 -119.20 -33.83
CA GLU A 346 -30.91 -118.35 -34.59
C GLU A 346 -31.32 -116.86 -34.46
N SER A 347 -32.58 -116.54 -34.74
CA SER A 347 -33.16 -115.21 -34.55
C SER A 347 -33.01 -114.72 -33.11
N GLN A 348 -33.28 -115.57 -32.12
CA GLN A 348 -33.04 -115.23 -30.70
C GLN A 348 -31.56 -115.00 -30.39
N THR A 349 -30.62 -115.73 -30.98
CA THR A 349 -29.18 -115.47 -30.78
C THR A 349 -28.71 -114.19 -31.45
N LEU A 350 -29.23 -113.84 -32.63
CA LEU A 350 -28.95 -112.57 -33.30
C LEU A 350 -29.50 -111.39 -32.50
N ILE A 351 -30.77 -111.44 -32.08
CA ILE A 351 -31.40 -110.42 -31.23
C ILE A 351 -30.68 -110.27 -29.88
N ARG A 352 -30.16 -111.36 -29.30
CA ARG A 352 -29.30 -111.29 -28.10
C ARG A 352 -27.98 -110.58 -28.40
N ALA A 353 -27.29 -110.97 -29.48
CA ALA A 353 -26.00 -110.38 -29.87
C ALA A 353 -26.10 -108.88 -30.17
N GLU A 354 -27.16 -108.45 -30.87
CA GLU A 354 -27.46 -107.04 -31.17
C GLU A 354 -27.79 -106.23 -29.91
N ARG A 355 -28.59 -106.79 -28.98
CA ARG A 355 -28.77 -106.19 -27.65
C ARG A 355 -27.46 -106.12 -26.86
N GLU A 356 -26.55 -107.05 -27.09
CA GLU A 356 -25.23 -107.07 -26.45
C GLU A 356 -24.28 -106.01 -27.04
N THR A 357 -24.31 -105.75 -28.36
CA THR A 357 -23.55 -104.65 -28.98
C THR A 357 -24.09 -103.30 -28.56
N VAL A 358 -25.41 -103.08 -28.66
CA VAL A 358 -26.05 -101.82 -28.25
C VAL A 358 -25.83 -101.54 -26.75
N ARG A 359 -25.82 -102.56 -25.88
CA ARG A 359 -25.44 -102.34 -24.47
C ARG A 359 -23.97 -101.96 -24.30
N ARG A 360 -23.05 -102.58 -25.04
CA ARG A 360 -21.62 -102.24 -24.99
C ARG A 360 -21.34 -100.82 -25.52
N GLU A 361 -21.98 -100.43 -26.61
CA GLU A 361 -21.90 -99.08 -27.18
C GLU A 361 -22.43 -98.01 -26.20
N ASN A 362 -23.60 -98.24 -25.60
CA ASN A 362 -24.13 -97.36 -24.56
C ASN A 362 -23.22 -97.32 -23.31
N GLN A 363 -22.63 -98.44 -22.91
CA GLN A 363 -21.69 -98.49 -21.79
C GLN A 363 -20.42 -97.67 -22.09
N THR A 364 -19.84 -97.78 -23.29
CA THR A 364 -18.69 -96.94 -23.68
C THR A 364 -19.06 -95.45 -23.73
N LEU A 365 -20.25 -95.09 -24.21
CA LEU A 365 -20.72 -93.69 -24.19
C LEU A 365 -20.89 -93.16 -22.76
N ILE A 366 -21.36 -93.99 -21.82
CA ILE A 366 -21.46 -93.65 -20.40
C ILE A 366 -20.07 -93.48 -19.78
N GLU A 367 -19.11 -94.33 -20.14
CA GLU A 367 -17.72 -94.22 -19.66
C GLU A 367 -17.01 -92.98 -20.22
N ASP A 368 -17.15 -92.69 -21.51
CA ASP A 368 -16.63 -91.48 -22.16
C ASP A 368 -17.23 -90.20 -21.54
N LEU A 369 -18.55 -90.17 -21.29
CA LEU A 369 -19.20 -89.04 -20.63
C LEU A 369 -18.74 -88.86 -19.18
N ASN A 370 -18.53 -89.95 -18.43
CA ASN A 370 -17.97 -89.89 -17.07
C ASN A 370 -16.50 -89.41 -17.06
N ASN A 371 -15.70 -89.86 -18.04
CA ASN A 371 -14.33 -89.36 -18.23
C ASN A 371 -14.35 -87.86 -18.55
N LYS A 372 -15.21 -87.41 -19.47
CA LYS A 372 -15.42 -85.99 -19.80
C LYS A 372 -15.82 -85.16 -18.57
N LEU A 373 -16.71 -85.68 -17.73
CA LEU A 373 -17.18 -85.03 -16.52
C LEU A 373 -16.05 -84.92 -15.47
N LYS A 374 -15.21 -85.95 -15.35
CA LYS A 374 -14.00 -85.95 -14.51
C LYS A 374 -12.96 -84.94 -15.00
N GLU A 375 -12.66 -84.91 -16.30
CA GLU A 375 -11.79 -83.90 -16.93
C GLU A 375 -12.28 -82.47 -16.60
N LEU A 376 -13.58 -82.21 -16.81
CA LEU A 376 -14.19 -80.90 -16.54
C LEU A 376 -14.15 -80.54 -15.03
N GLY A 377 -14.28 -81.51 -14.13
CA GLY A 377 -14.12 -81.31 -12.69
C GLY A 377 -12.69 -80.98 -12.27
N GLU A 378 -11.69 -81.63 -12.88
CA GLU A 378 -10.27 -81.35 -12.67
C GLU A 378 -9.89 -79.97 -13.23
N HIS A 379 -10.40 -79.62 -14.42
CA HIS A 379 -10.26 -78.26 -14.97
C HIS A 379 -10.94 -77.21 -14.09
N TYR A 380 -12.16 -77.46 -13.59
CA TYR A 380 -12.88 -76.54 -12.71
C TYR A 380 -12.11 -76.27 -11.42
N THR A 381 -11.63 -77.32 -10.74
CA THR A 381 -10.86 -77.17 -9.49
C THR A 381 -9.52 -76.46 -9.71
N LEU A 382 -8.83 -76.70 -10.83
CA LEU A 382 -7.59 -76.01 -11.19
C LEU A 382 -7.82 -74.52 -11.54
N VAL A 383 -8.92 -74.18 -12.21
CA VAL A 383 -9.30 -72.78 -12.49
C VAL A 383 -9.75 -72.07 -11.21
N GLN A 384 -10.52 -72.73 -10.35
CA GLN A 384 -10.92 -72.21 -9.04
C GLN A 384 -9.71 -71.90 -8.16
N ALA A 385 -8.73 -72.82 -8.05
CA ALA A 385 -7.51 -72.59 -7.28
C ALA A 385 -6.66 -71.43 -7.81
N LYS A 386 -6.61 -71.23 -9.15
CA LYS A 386 -5.99 -70.04 -9.77
C LYS A 386 -6.75 -68.76 -9.40
N TYR A 387 -8.07 -68.75 -9.53
CA TYR A 387 -8.91 -67.61 -9.15
C TYR A 387 -8.73 -67.23 -7.67
N GLU A 388 -8.72 -68.20 -6.76
CA GLU A 388 -8.48 -67.98 -5.33
C GLU A 388 -7.07 -67.50 -4.99
N LYS A 389 -6.06 -67.80 -5.84
CA LYS A 389 -4.74 -67.17 -5.74
C LYS A 389 -4.82 -65.70 -6.18
N GLU A 390 -5.34 -65.41 -7.37
CA GLU A 390 -5.41 -64.03 -7.89
C GLU A 390 -6.28 -63.11 -7.00
N VAL A 391 -7.32 -63.64 -6.35
CA VAL A 391 -8.11 -62.91 -5.34
C VAL A 391 -7.29 -62.55 -4.11
N ARG A 392 -6.40 -63.44 -3.63
CA ARG A 392 -5.50 -63.18 -2.49
C ARG A 392 -4.40 -62.19 -2.86
N ASP A 393 -3.78 -62.36 -4.03
CA ASP A 393 -2.70 -61.47 -4.51
C ASP A 393 -3.24 -60.07 -4.82
N LYS A 394 -4.46 -59.96 -5.35
CA LYS A 394 -5.18 -58.69 -5.46
C LYS A 394 -5.47 -58.05 -4.09
N ALA A 395 -5.78 -58.84 -3.07
CA ALA A 395 -6.04 -58.33 -1.73
C ALA A 395 -4.78 -57.77 -1.06
N SER A 396 -3.64 -58.48 -1.16
CA SER A 396 -2.36 -58.01 -0.61
C SER A 396 -1.84 -56.76 -1.30
N LEU A 397 -1.90 -56.71 -2.65
CA LEU A 397 -1.59 -55.49 -3.41
C LEU A 397 -2.54 -54.33 -3.06
N SER A 398 -3.82 -54.60 -2.78
CA SER A 398 -4.76 -53.56 -2.35
C SER A 398 -4.46 -53.04 -0.95
N THR A 399 -3.94 -53.86 -0.02
CA THR A 399 -3.46 -53.39 1.29
C THR A 399 -2.18 -52.57 1.16
N GLU A 400 -1.20 -53.03 0.38
CA GLU A 400 0.05 -52.30 0.13
C GLU A 400 -0.20 -50.92 -0.50
N ILE A 401 -1.08 -50.84 -1.51
CA ILE A 401 -1.50 -49.57 -2.12
C ILE A 401 -2.20 -48.66 -1.09
N SER A 402 -2.93 -49.21 -0.13
CA SER A 402 -3.57 -48.42 0.94
C SER A 402 -2.54 -47.89 1.95
N GLU A 403 -1.55 -48.70 2.31
CA GLU A 403 -0.45 -48.32 3.20
C GLU A 403 0.45 -47.25 2.57
N LEU A 404 0.86 -47.43 1.32
CA LEU A 404 1.63 -46.44 0.56
C LEU A 404 0.85 -45.12 0.39
N LYS A 405 -0.47 -45.18 0.16
CA LYS A 405 -1.34 -43.98 0.16
C LYS A 405 -1.43 -43.32 1.54
N SER A 406 -1.31 -44.08 2.63
CA SER A 406 -1.25 -43.54 3.99
C SER A 406 0.08 -42.83 4.25
N GLN A 407 1.20 -43.47 3.92
CA GLN A 407 2.55 -42.90 4.04
C GLN A 407 2.72 -41.63 3.19
N LEU A 408 2.18 -41.62 1.97
CA LEU A 408 2.23 -40.43 1.11
C LEU A 408 1.45 -39.25 1.72
N ARG A 409 0.34 -39.50 2.46
CA ARG A 409 -0.39 -38.47 3.21
C ARG A 409 0.39 -37.96 4.42
N THR A 410 1.12 -38.82 5.15
CA THR A 410 1.95 -38.37 6.28
C THR A 410 3.14 -37.54 5.78
N TYR A 411 3.86 -37.97 4.75
CA TYR A 411 4.94 -37.19 4.15
C TYR A 411 4.44 -35.85 3.57
N ASN A 412 3.27 -35.81 2.93
CA ASN A 412 2.68 -34.54 2.46
C ASN A 412 2.36 -33.60 3.64
N ARG A 413 1.83 -34.14 4.76
CA ARG A 413 1.59 -33.38 5.99
C ARG A 413 2.89 -32.87 6.64
N GLU A 414 3.96 -33.65 6.62
CA GLU A 414 5.27 -33.25 7.13
C GLU A 414 5.90 -32.16 6.26
N VAL A 415 5.84 -32.29 4.93
CA VAL A 415 6.33 -31.28 3.97
C VAL A 415 5.55 -29.97 4.07
N THR A 416 4.23 -30.02 4.26
CA THR A 416 3.43 -28.80 4.44
C THR A 416 3.73 -28.11 5.77
N VAL A 417 3.78 -28.84 6.89
CA VAL A 417 4.11 -28.26 8.21
C VAL A 417 5.54 -27.70 8.25
N THR A 418 6.53 -28.38 7.67
CA THR A 418 7.91 -27.87 7.60
C THR A 418 8.03 -26.66 6.67
N SER A 419 7.34 -26.65 5.52
CA SER A 419 7.26 -25.48 4.64
C SER A 419 6.61 -24.28 5.33
N GLU A 420 5.56 -24.49 6.13
CA GLU A 420 4.95 -23.45 6.96
C GLU A 420 5.92 -22.93 8.04
N SER A 421 6.64 -23.82 8.73
CA SER A 421 7.68 -23.44 9.71
C SER A 421 8.73 -22.53 9.06
N TYR A 422 9.39 -23.00 8.00
CA TYR A 422 10.41 -22.21 7.28
C TYR A 422 9.87 -20.90 6.71
N ARG A 423 8.60 -20.86 6.29
CA ARG A 423 7.94 -19.61 5.87
C ARG A 423 7.81 -18.63 7.04
N THR A 424 7.37 -19.09 8.21
CA THR A 424 7.26 -18.23 9.41
C THR A 424 8.61 -17.77 9.93
N GLU A 425 9.61 -18.66 9.99
CA GLU A 425 11.00 -18.35 10.33
C GLU A 425 11.59 -17.29 9.38
N THR A 426 11.39 -17.45 8.07
CA THR A 426 11.84 -16.47 7.05
C THR A 426 11.16 -15.12 7.23
N THR A 427 9.85 -15.07 7.52
CA THR A 427 9.17 -13.80 7.81
C THR A 427 9.64 -13.16 9.10
N ASN A 428 9.93 -13.94 10.14
CA ASN A 428 10.45 -13.45 11.42
C ASN A 428 11.88 -12.90 11.28
N ALA A 429 12.76 -13.62 10.58
CA ALA A 429 14.12 -13.16 10.27
C ALA A 429 14.12 -11.89 9.40
N SER A 430 13.22 -11.80 8.41
CA SER A 430 13.02 -10.60 7.60
C SER A 430 12.57 -9.40 8.45
N LEU A 431 11.61 -9.61 9.36
CA LEU A 431 11.12 -8.57 10.29
C LEU A 431 12.23 -8.09 11.24
N GLN A 432 12.99 -9.01 11.85
CA GLN A 432 14.14 -8.68 12.71
C GLN A 432 15.21 -7.90 11.95
N ARG A 433 15.57 -8.34 10.73
CA ARG A 433 16.51 -7.64 9.85
C ARG A 433 16.05 -6.23 9.52
N ASN A 434 14.75 -6.05 9.23
CA ASN A 434 14.18 -4.75 8.91
C ASN A 434 14.15 -3.81 10.14
N SER A 435 13.91 -4.35 11.34
CA SER A 435 14.01 -3.61 12.60
C SER A 435 15.44 -3.14 12.86
N ALA A 436 16.43 -4.03 12.74
CA ALA A 436 17.85 -3.69 12.91
C ALA A 436 18.34 -2.67 11.86
N LEU A 437 17.84 -2.74 10.62
CA LEU A 437 18.12 -1.74 9.59
C LEU A 437 17.48 -0.38 9.90
N TYR A 438 16.26 -0.36 10.46
CA TYR A 438 15.61 0.87 10.90
C TYR A 438 16.41 1.54 12.04
N GLU A 439 16.81 0.78 13.06
CA GLU A 439 17.65 1.29 14.15
C GLU A 439 19.03 1.75 13.65
N SER A 440 19.68 0.99 12.76
CA SER A 440 20.96 1.38 12.15
C SER A 440 20.85 2.68 11.37
N ASN A 441 19.78 2.88 10.61
CA ASN A 441 19.54 4.13 9.88
C ASN A 441 19.18 5.30 10.82
N ARG A 442 18.45 5.04 11.91
CA ARG A 442 18.16 6.05 12.95
C ARG A 442 19.45 6.52 13.62
N LEU A 443 20.28 5.57 14.09
CA LEU A 443 21.58 5.84 14.70
C LEU A 443 22.55 6.54 13.73
N ARG A 444 22.52 6.21 12.43
CA ARG A 444 23.30 6.94 11.43
C ARG A 444 22.86 8.39 11.29
N SER A 445 21.55 8.66 11.20
CA SER A 445 21.04 10.04 11.14
C SER A 445 21.24 10.82 12.44
N GLU A 446 21.26 10.15 13.60
CA GLU A 446 21.66 10.73 14.88
C GLU A 446 23.15 11.09 14.89
N LEU A 447 24.03 10.20 14.38
CA LEU A 447 25.46 10.46 14.25
C LEU A 447 25.79 11.58 13.24
N GLU A 448 25.13 11.59 12.08
CA GLU A 448 25.29 12.63 11.05
C GLU A 448 24.96 14.04 11.60
N LYS A 449 23.94 14.15 12.46
CA LYS A 449 23.60 15.41 13.16
C LYS A 449 24.68 15.79 14.17
N VAL A 450 25.09 14.87 15.05
CA VAL A 450 26.14 15.14 16.05
C VAL A 450 27.48 15.51 15.37
N GLN A 451 27.79 14.93 14.22
CA GLN A 451 28.93 15.33 13.39
C GLN A 451 28.77 16.74 12.82
N HIS A 452 27.60 17.09 12.28
CA HIS A 452 27.33 18.44 11.78
C HIS A 452 27.39 19.52 12.88
N ASP A 453 26.81 19.22 14.05
CA ASP A 453 26.83 20.11 15.22
C ASP A 453 28.27 20.28 15.74
N TYR A 454 29.06 19.20 15.78
CA TYR A 454 30.49 19.24 16.12
C TYR A 454 31.31 20.05 15.11
N ASP A 455 31.11 19.86 13.80
CA ASP A 455 31.80 20.62 12.76
C ASP A 455 31.42 22.11 12.80
N GLN A 456 30.19 22.43 13.20
CA GLN A 456 29.74 23.80 13.45
C GLN A 456 30.45 24.42 14.66
N GLU A 457 30.56 23.72 15.79
CA GLU A 457 31.30 24.19 16.97
C GLU A 457 32.81 24.29 16.73
N MET A 458 33.40 23.34 16.00
CA MET A 458 34.79 23.41 15.55
C MET A 458 35.02 24.61 14.62
N SER A 459 34.05 24.96 13.79
CA SER A 459 34.11 26.15 12.93
C SER A 459 33.98 27.46 13.74
N ARG A 460 33.07 27.51 14.73
CA ARG A 460 32.91 28.65 15.65
C ARG A 460 34.17 28.91 16.45
N THR A 461 34.63 27.90 17.20
CA THR A 461 35.82 28.00 18.06
C THR A 461 37.10 28.30 17.27
N LYS A 462 37.21 27.82 16.02
CA LYS A 462 38.31 28.21 15.12
C LYS A 462 38.26 29.69 14.75
N ILE A 463 37.09 30.26 14.44
CA ILE A 463 36.93 31.68 14.13
C ILE A 463 37.28 32.55 15.34
N GLU A 464 36.81 32.17 16.53
CA GLU A 464 37.15 32.85 17.80
C GLU A 464 38.67 32.79 18.09
N LEU A 465 39.29 31.64 17.89
CA LEU A 465 40.72 31.43 18.07
C LEU A 465 41.56 32.23 17.06
N ASP A 466 41.09 32.39 15.82
CA ASP A 466 41.76 33.22 14.82
C ASP A 466 41.52 34.74 15.03
N ASP A 467 40.39 35.19 15.62
CA ASP A 467 40.23 36.57 16.13
C ASP A 467 41.21 36.85 17.28
N LEU A 468 41.27 35.96 18.27
CA LEU A 468 42.17 36.08 19.42
C LEU A 468 43.64 36.13 18.96
N ARG A 469 44.02 35.32 17.96
CA ARG A 469 45.33 35.43 17.29
C ARG A 469 45.54 36.76 16.60
N GLN A 470 44.57 37.27 15.83
CA GLN A 470 44.71 38.57 15.16
C GLN A 470 44.87 39.72 16.17
N ARG A 471 44.15 39.66 17.30
CA ARG A 471 44.24 40.63 18.40
C ARG A 471 45.57 40.53 19.16
N LEU A 472 46.06 39.31 19.41
CA LEU A 472 47.40 39.09 19.97
C LEU A 472 48.48 39.64 19.02
N ASN A 473 48.47 39.24 17.75
CA ASN A 473 49.39 39.73 16.72
C ASN A 473 49.31 41.25 16.51
N LYS A 474 48.18 41.90 16.86
CA LYS A 474 48.06 43.36 16.90
C LYS A 474 48.74 43.95 18.15
N ALA A 475 48.40 43.45 19.34
CA ALA A 475 48.99 43.91 20.59
C ALA A 475 50.51 43.68 20.65
N GLU A 476 51.02 42.59 20.07
CA GLU A 476 52.46 42.33 19.94
C GLU A 476 53.16 43.35 19.03
N ARG A 477 52.55 43.75 17.91
CA ARG A 477 53.07 44.83 17.05
C ARG A 477 53.02 46.18 17.75
N GLU A 478 51.94 46.50 18.45
CA GLU A 478 51.83 47.74 19.25
C GLU A 478 52.87 47.77 20.38
N LEU A 479 53.19 46.62 20.98
CA LEU A 479 54.28 46.47 21.94
C LEU A 479 55.69 46.61 21.30
N VAL A 480 55.89 46.12 20.08
CA VAL A 480 57.15 46.32 19.34
C VAL A 480 57.32 47.79 18.98
N ASN A 481 56.31 48.42 18.36
CA ASN A 481 56.33 49.84 18.00
C ASN A 481 56.63 50.73 19.22
N SER A 482 55.96 50.50 20.36
CA SER A 482 56.21 51.28 21.59
C SER A 482 57.59 51.05 22.19
N LYS A 483 58.20 49.87 22.00
CA LYS A 483 59.61 49.62 22.35
C LYS A 483 60.56 50.34 21.39
N GLU A 484 60.26 50.37 20.09
CA GLU A 484 61.04 51.13 19.10
C GLU A 484 60.97 52.64 19.37
N GLU A 485 59.79 53.17 19.68
CA GLU A 485 59.60 54.55 20.17
C GLU A 485 60.40 54.82 21.44
N CYS A 486 60.39 53.90 22.42
CA CYS A 486 61.21 54.03 23.64
C CYS A 486 62.72 54.03 23.31
N ILE A 487 63.18 53.23 22.36
CA ILE A 487 64.58 53.21 21.90
C ILE A 487 64.93 54.52 21.18
N HIS A 488 64.06 55.03 20.30
CA HIS A 488 64.24 56.33 19.65
C HIS A 488 64.29 57.48 20.66
N MET A 489 63.37 57.52 21.62
CA MET A 489 63.37 58.53 22.68
C MET A 489 64.62 58.42 23.58
N THR A 490 65.07 57.19 23.91
CA THR A 490 66.33 56.98 24.63
C THR A 490 67.54 57.46 23.82
N SER A 491 67.57 57.20 22.51
CA SER A 491 68.62 57.68 21.60
C SER A 491 68.64 59.21 21.51
N ASN A 492 67.46 59.85 21.45
CA ASN A 492 67.31 61.30 21.44
C ASN A 492 67.75 61.92 22.78
N ILE A 493 67.40 61.31 23.91
CA ILE A 493 67.89 61.72 25.24
C ILE A 493 69.42 61.68 25.26
N GLN A 494 70.04 60.57 24.85
CA GLN A 494 71.51 60.49 24.80
C GLN A 494 72.14 61.49 23.82
N ALA A 495 71.46 61.86 22.73
CA ALA A 495 71.94 62.91 21.82
C ALA A 495 71.94 64.28 22.52
N LEU A 496 70.82 64.65 23.15
CA LEU A 496 70.67 65.89 23.91
C LEU A 496 71.60 65.94 25.13
N GLU A 497 71.90 64.81 25.78
CA GLU A 497 72.89 64.71 26.86
C GLU A 497 74.32 65.01 26.35
N ARG A 498 74.69 64.52 25.16
CA ARG A 498 75.98 64.84 24.52
C ARG A 498 76.05 66.31 24.12
N GLU A 499 75.00 66.86 23.52
CA GLU A 499 74.90 68.29 23.18
C GLU A 499 74.98 69.17 24.44
N LEU A 500 74.27 68.81 25.51
CA LEU A 500 74.33 69.49 26.81
C LEU A 500 75.73 69.41 27.43
N HIS A 501 76.45 68.29 27.28
CA HIS A 501 77.82 68.17 27.76
C HIS A 501 78.79 69.06 26.96
N LEU A 502 78.66 69.09 25.63
CA LEU A 502 79.43 70.01 24.76
C LEU A 502 79.11 71.48 25.08
N ALA A 503 77.84 71.82 25.29
CA ALA A 503 77.41 73.17 25.67
C ALA A 503 77.94 73.58 27.05
N LYS A 504 78.00 72.65 28.03
CA LYS A 504 78.67 72.87 29.32
C LYS A 504 80.17 73.14 29.12
N MET A 505 80.88 72.31 28.37
CA MET A 505 82.31 72.52 28.10
C MET A 505 82.60 73.84 27.36
N ALA A 506 81.72 74.26 26.44
CA ALA A 506 81.78 75.57 25.80
C ALA A 506 81.54 76.71 26.79
N ARG A 507 80.48 76.64 27.60
CA ARG A 507 80.17 77.59 28.68
C ARG A 507 81.34 77.72 29.66
N ASP A 508 81.87 76.61 30.15
CA ASP A 508 82.96 76.58 31.13
C ASP A 508 84.26 77.17 30.55
N THR A 509 84.41 77.16 29.22
CA THR A 509 85.50 77.83 28.50
C THR A 509 85.27 79.33 28.37
N ILE A 510 84.03 79.76 28.14
CA ILE A 510 83.63 81.17 28.18
C ILE A 510 83.74 81.74 29.61
N GLU A 511 83.36 80.97 30.63
CA GLU A 511 83.49 81.37 32.04
C GLU A 511 84.97 81.48 32.44
N ARG A 512 85.84 80.55 32.02
CA ARG A 512 87.30 80.66 32.21
C ARG A 512 87.90 81.89 31.54
N SER A 513 87.51 82.22 30.31
CA SER A 513 87.99 83.46 29.64
C SER A 513 87.47 84.71 30.34
N ARG A 514 86.18 84.78 30.68
CA ARG A 514 85.60 85.88 31.45
C ARG A 514 86.25 86.09 32.82
N LEU A 515 86.67 85.02 33.50
CA LEU A 515 87.39 85.12 34.78
C LEU A 515 88.78 85.74 34.61
N GLU A 516 89.49 85.42 33.53
CA GLU A 516 90.78 86.04 33.22
C GLU A 516 90.61 87.50 32.75
N ASP A 517 89.58 87.80 31.93
CA ASP A 517 89.21 89.18 31.58
C ASP A 517 88.88 90.02 32.83
N LEU A 518 88.07 89.47 33.76
CA LEU A 518 87.74 90.13 35.03
C LEU A 518 88.96 90.32 35.92
N LYS A 519 89.94 89.41 35.87
CA LYS A 519 91.22 89.53 36.58
C LYS A 519 92.09 90.64 35.98
N VAL A 520 92.16 90.77 34.65
CA VAL A 520 92.83 91.88 33.96
C VAL A 520 92.13 93.22 34.22
N ILE A 521 90.79 93.25 34.25
CA ILE A 521 90.01 94.46 34.60
C ILE A 521 90.22 94.84 36.07
N ARG A 522 90.23 93.87 36.99
CA ARG A 522 90.51 94.12 38.41
C ARG A 522 91.92 94.65 38.63
N GLN A 523 92.91 94.10 37.93
CA GLN A 523 94.29 94.60 37.97
C GLN A 523 94.31 96.08 37.57
N ARG A 524 93.77 96.43 36.39
CA ARG A 524 93.67 97.83 35.92
C ARG A 524 92.87 98.75 36.84
N ALA A 525 91.90 98.22 37.58
CA ALA A 525 91.15 98.99 38.57
C ALA A 525 92.03 99.28 39.81
N GLN A 526 92.73 98.27 40.31
CA GLN A 526 93.66 98.40 41.44
C GLN A 526 94.85 99.32 41.08
N ASP A 527 95.49 99.13 39.93
CA ASP A 527 96.58 99.99 39.43
C ASP A 527 96.15 101.48 39.40
N ARG A 528 94.85 101.74 39.14
CA ARG A 528 94.24 103.07 39.09
C ARG A 528 93.79 103.59 40.46
N GLU A 529 93.39 102.72 41.38
CA GLU A 529 93.17 103.08 42.78
C GLU A 529 94.49 103.49 43.45
N GLU A 530 95.58 102.78 43.18
CA GLU A 530 96.94 103.14 43.61
C GLU A 530 97.39 104.48 43.01
N GLU A 531 97.10 104.76 41.72
CA GLU A 531 97.36 106.07 41.08
C GLU A 531 96.54 107.22 41.72
N ILE A 532 95.33 106.94 42.21
CA ILE A 532 94.46 107.93 42.88
C ILE A 532 94.92 108.16 44.33
N LEU A 533 95.32 107.11 45.05
CA LEU A 533 95.84 107.20 46.41
C LEU A 533 97.08 108.10 46.47
N LEU A 534 98.05 107.91 45.57
CA LEU A 534 99.23 108.77 45.45
C LEU A 534 98.87 110.25 45.24
N LYS A 535 97.87 110.54 44.39
CA LYS A 535 97.41 111.91 44.14
C LYS A 535 96.61 112.51 45.31
N MET A 536 96.00 111.66 46.14
CA MET A 536 95.31 112.06 47.37
C MET A 536 96.32 112.38 48.47
N GLU A 537 97.36 111.55 48.63
CA GLU A 537 98.46 111.78 49.59
C GLU A 537 99.19 113.11 49.28
N GLU A 538 99.54 113.38 48.01
CA GLU A 538 100.07 114.70 47.62
C GLU A 538 99.07 115.85 47.89
N ALA A 539 97.76 115.60 47.83
CA ALA A 539 96.74 116.63 48.06
C ALA A 539 96.53 116.93 49.54
N ASP A 540 96.56 115.92 50.39
CA ASP A 540 96.52 116.06 51.84
C ASP A 540 97.79 116.74 52.36
N ASP A 541 98.98 116.43 51.84
CA ASP A 541 100.21 117.16 52.16
C ASP A 541 100.13 118.65 51.78
N ARG A 542 99.64 118.95 50.58
CA ARG A 542 99.39 120.34 50.14
C ARG A 542 98.35 121.04 51.03
N HIS A 543 97.33 120.33 51.51
CA HIS A 543 96.32 120.88 52.42
C HIS A 543 96.84 121.11 53.85
N ASN A 544 97.62 120.17 54.39
CA ASN A 544 98.28 120.26 55.68
C ASN A 544 99.23 121.46 55.73
N GLN A 545 100.02 121.66 54.67
CA GLN A 545 100.96 122.79 54.55
C GLN A 545 100.24 124.14 54.55
N ALA A 546 99.18 124.30 53.76
CA ALA A 546 98.35 125.52 53.75
C ALA A 546 97.63 125.76 55.10
N THR A 547 97.19 124.70 55.79
CA THR A 547 96.54 124.80 57.09
C THR A 547 97.52 125.29 58.17
N HIS A 548 98.78 124.85 58.14
CA HIS A 548 99.83 125.33 59.04
C HIS A 548 100.15 126.82 58.84
N GLU A 549 100.14 127.30 57.59
CA GLU A 549 100.28 128.74 57.29
C GLU A 549 99.08 129.55 57.82
N MET A 550 97.87 129.02 57.73
CA MET A 550 96.66 129.63 58.30
C MET A 550 96.71 129.72 59.84
N ASP A 551 97.10 128.64 60.54
CA ASP A 551 97.20 128.64 62.01
C ASP A 551 98.26 129.63 62.52
N THR A 552 99.42 129.69 61.85
CA THR A 552 100.45 130.69 62.19
C THR A 552 100.04 132.14 61.84
N MET A 553 99.01 132.34 61.00
CA MET A 553 98.37 133.63 60.78
C MET A 553 97.33 133.96 61.87
N LEU A 554 96.49 133.00 62.27
CA LEU A 554 95.50 133.14 63.34
C LEU A 554 96.15 133.43 64.70
N LEU A 555 97.30 132.81 65.00
CA LEU A 555 98.11 133.11 66.19
C LEU A 555 98.64 134.56 66.21
N LYS A 556 98.93 135.14 65.04
CA LYS A 556 99.35 136.55 64.92
C LYS A 556 98.16 137.50 65.13
N GLN A 557 96.99 137.20 64.55
CA GLN A 557 95.77 138.01 64.75
C GLN A 557 95.31 138.03 66.22
N ASN A 558 95.26 136.87 66.90
CA ASN A 558 94.81 136.80 68.29
C ASN A 558 95.69 137.64 69.25
N LYS A 559 97.00 137.71 69.02
CA LYS A 559 97.91 138.61 69.77
C LYS A 559 97.61 140.09 69.58
N LEU A 560 97.04 140.50 68.43
CA LEU A 560 96.63 141.88 68.18
C LEU A 560 95.30 142.22 68.87
N ILE A 561 94.33 141.30 68.80
CA ILE A 561 93.00 141.46 69.42
C ILE A 561 93.11 141.65 70.93
N MET A 562 94.00 140.93 71.61
CA MET A 562 94.24 141.11 73.05
C MET A 562 94.74 142.52 73.39
N LYS A 563 95.73 143.05 72.64
CA LYS A 563 96.25 144.41 72.86
C LYS A 563 95.17 145.49 72.69
N LEU A 564 94.29 145.34 71.70
CA LEU A 564 93.17 146.26 71.47
C LEU A 564 92.15 146.22 72.62
N ARG A 565 91.83 145.03 73.16
CA ARG A 565 90.95 144.89 74.33
C ARG A 565 91.50 145.58 75.58
N GLU A 566 92.82 145.53 75.78
CA GLU A 566 93.51 146.18 76.90
C GLU A 566 93.31 147.71 76.90
N GLU A 567 93.48 148.37 75.74
CA GLU A 567 93.38 149.83 75.63
C GLU A 567 91.94 150.35 75.75
N CYS A 568 90.96 149.67 75.13
CA CYS A 568 89.54 150.01 75.29
C CYS A 568 89.11 149.99 76.76
N LYS A 569 89.66 149.06 77.55
CA LYS A 569 89.38 148.93 78.99
C LYS A 569 89.95 150.08 79.83
N LYS A 570 91.10 150.66 79.43
CA LYS A 570 91.67 151.86 80.06
C LYS A 570 90.85 153.12 79.77
N GLN A 571 90.39 153.29 78.53
CA GLN A 571 89.63 154.47 78.12
C GLN A 571 88.27 154.57 78.84
N ALA A 572 87.56 153.44 79.01
CA ALA A 572 86.30 153.39 79.76
C ALA A 572 86.45 153.89 81.22
N LEU A 573 87.53 153.47 81.92
CA LEU A 573 87.85 153.91 83.29
C LEU A 573 88.16 155.41 83.41
N HIS A 574 88.60 156.06 82.32
CA HIS A 574 88.84 157.50 82.33
C HIS A 574 87.53 158.30 82.24
N LEU A 575 86.60 157.87 81.39
CA LEU A 575 85.28 158.49 81.20
C LEU A 575 84.41 158.42 82.46
N GLU A 576 84.43 157.30 83.18
CA GLU A 576 83.62 157.14 84.40
C GLU A 576 83.99 158.17 85.49
N LYS A 577 85.29 158.51 85.59
CA LYS A 577 85.81 159.51 86.54
C LYS A 577 85.38 160.95 86.20
N THR A 578 85.26 161.31 84.93
CA THR A 578 84.85 162.67 84.54
C THR A 578 83.35 162.88 84.70
N VAL A 579 82.51 161.90 84.34
CA VAL A 579 81.04 161.96 84.50
C VAL A 579 80.64 162.16 85.97
N LYS A 580 81.30 161.48 86.90
CA LYS A 580 81.05 161.64 88.36
C LYS A 580 81.37 163.05 88.87
N LYS A 581 82.27 163.80 88.22
CA LYS A 581 82.68 165.15 88.65
C LYS A 581 81.64 166.22 88.26
N TYR A 582 81.08 166.15 87.06
CA TYR A 582 80.08 167.13 86.60
C TYR A 582 78.72 167.00 87.33
N ARG A 583 78.31 165.78 87.71
CA ARG A 583 77.06 165.56 88.46
C ARG A 583 76.96 166.35 89.77
N SER A 584 78.07 166.56 90.49
CA SER A 584 78.05 167.30 91.77
C SER A 584 78.02 168.83 91.62
N GLN A 585 78.37 169.35 90.43
CA GLN A 585 78.27 170.78 90.13
C GLN A 585 76.84 171.16 89.75
N ASN A 586 76.17 170.34 88.91
CA ASN A 586 74.83 170.65 88.42
C ASN A 586 73.79 170.78 89.55
N GLY A 587 73.87 169.91 90.58
CA GLY A 587 72.95 169.94 91.73
C GLY A 587 73.03 171.22 92.57
N LYS A 588 74.13 171.98 92.52
CA LYS A 588 74.25 173.27 93.23
C LYS A 588 73.55 174.42 92.51
N LEU A 589 73.59 174.43 91.18
CA LEU A 589 72.91 175.45 90.36
C LEU A 589 71.39 175.30 90.47
N GLN A 590 70.89 174.06 90.51
CA GLN A 590 69.46 173.78 90.52
C GLN A 590 68.74 174.28 91.77
N GLN A 591 69.40 174.33 92.93
CA GLN A 591 68.79 174.87 94.17
C GLN A 591 68.53 176.38 94.07
N CYS A 592 69.53 177.16 93.65
CA CYS A 592 69.46 178.63 93.62
C CYS A 592 68.32 179.16 92.72
N ASN A 593 68.04 178.44 91.62
CA ASN A 593 66.97 178.82 90.69
C ASN A 593 65.55 178.70 91.32
N THR A 594 65.35 177.75 92.24
CA THR A 594 64.03 177.55 92.90
C THR A 594 63.66 178.66 93.89
N GLU A 595 64.63 179.45 94.33
CA GLU A 595 64.45 180.51 95.33
C GLU A 595 64.05 181.86 94.70
N LEU A 596 64.44 182.08 93.43
CA LEU A 596 64.04 183.22 92.62
C LEU A 596 62.57 183.13 92.15
N MET A 597 62.11 181.98 91.66
CA MET A 597 60.73 181.83 91.15
C MET A 597 59.67 182.18 92.22
N LYS A 598 59.86 181.71 93.45
CA LYS A 598 59.00 182.00 94.62
C LYS A 598 58.92 183.49 94.99
N ARG A 599 59.74 184.34 94.37
CA ARG A 599 59.76 185.79 94.55
C ARG A 599 59.00 186.53 93.44
N MET A 600 58.94 185.98 92.22
CA MET A 600 58.11 186.54 91.14
C MET A 600 56.62 186.33 91.36
N GLU A 601 56.19 185.10 91.70
CA GLU A 601 54.78 184.68 91.74
C GLU A 601 53.87 185.63 92.55
N ARG A 602 54.43 186.22 93.62
CA ARG A 602 53.72 187.12 94.55
C ARG A 602 53.67 188.59 94.08
N MET A 603 54.51 189.00 93.14
CA MET A 603 54.39 190.32 92.48
C MET A 603 53.28 190.29 91.42
N THR A 604 53.19 189.21 90.64
CA THR A 604 52.11 189.03 89.63
C THR A 604 50.71 189.11 90.24
N HIS A 605 50.48 188.44 91.38
CA HIS A 605 49.17 188.43 92.06
C HIS A 605 48.69 189.83 92.52
N ARG A 606 49.62 190.77 92.68
CA ARG A 606 49.36 192.16 93.13
C ARG A 606 48.87 193.07 91.99
N VAL A 607 49.16 192.71 90.74
CA VAL A 607 48.78 193.49 89.54
C VAL A 607 47.38 193.10 89.10
N THR A 608 47.07 191.80 89.10
CA THR A 608 45.79 191.24 88.67
C THR A 608 44.56 191.72 89.46
N GLU A 609 44.74 192.18 90.70
CA GLU A 609 43.65 192.78 91.49
C GLU A 609 43.26 194.20 91.03
N LEU A 610 44.18 194.93 90.37
CA LEU A 610 43.95 196.31 89.93
C LEU A 610 43.31 196.35 88.54
N GLU A 611 43.79 195.51 87.61
CA GLU A 611 43.28 195.39 86.24
C GLU A 611 41.77 195.06 86.21
N ASN A 612 41.33 194.20 87.13
CA ASN A 612 39.93 193.76 87.30
C ASN A 612 38.93 194.89 87.70
N GLN A 613 39.40 196.10 87.99
CA GLN A 613 38.54 197.26 88.27
C GLN A 613 38.42 198.21 87.08
N GLU A 614 39.47 198.40 86.28
CA GLU A 614 39.46 199.25 85.08
C GLU A 614 38.52 198.69 84.00
N GLU A 615 38.53 197.36 83.79
CA GLU A 615 37.71 196.70 82.77
C GLU A 615 36.21 196.99 82.93
N ARG A 616 35.73 197.14 84.17
CA ARG A 616 34.32 197.46 84.48
C ARG A 616 33.91 198.87 84.06
N HIS A 617 34.85 199.80 83.96
CA HIS A 617 34.60 201.14 83.44
C HIS A 617 34.59 201.15 81.90
N SER A 618 35.41 200.33 81.25
CA SER A 618 35.49 200.23 79.79
C SER A 618 34.18 199.71 79.15
N GLN A 619 33.58 198.67 79.74
CA GLN A 619 32.37 198.00 79.20
C GLN A 619 31.11 198.90 79.07
N VAL A 620 31.11 200.09 79.67
CA VAL A 620 30.04 201.09 79.50
C VAL A 620 30.30 201.98 78.27
N HIS A 621 31.57 202.31 77.97
CA HIS A 621 31.93 203.21 76.88
C HIS A 621 31.74 202.59 75.49
N ASP A 622 31.99 201.30 75.29
CA ASP A 622 31.87 200.71 73.94
C ASP A 622 30.42 200.57 73.46
N LYS A 623 29.45 200.50 74.37
CA LYS A 623 28.01 200.58 74.02
C LYS A 623 27.61 201.93 73.40
N MET A 624 28.44 202.96 73.57
CA MET A 624 28.31 204.26 72.91
C MET A 624 28.83 204.23 71.45
N ARG A 625 29.77 203.34 71.14
CA ARG A 625 30.61 203.38 69.92
C ARG A 625 29.94 202.72 68.72
N GLU A 626 29.30 201.57 68.93
CA GLU A 626 28.69 200.75 67.86
C GLU A 626 27.55 201.47 67.12
N ARG A 627 26.80 202.32 67.82
CA ARG A 627 25.56 202.92 67.30
C ARG A 627 25.76 204.10 66.34
N LEU A 628 26.97 204.64 66.26
CA LEU A 628 27.34 205.68 65.30
C LEU A 628 27.86 205.09 63.98
N ARG A 629 28.63 204.00 64.04
CA ARG A 629 29.37 203.48 62.86
C ARG A 629 28.45 202.93 61.75
N SER A 630 27.29 202.38 62.11
CA SER A 630 26.34 201.78 61.15
C SER A 630 25.58 202.77 60.26
N LEU A 631 25.73 204.09 60.47
CA LEU A 631 25.08 205.12 59.66
C LEU A 631 25.95 205.65 58.50
N ASP A 632 27.28 205.70 58.66
CA ASP A 632 28.19 206.19 57.61
C ASP A 632 28.30 205.22 56.43
N GLU A 633 28.35 203.91 56.72
CA GLU A 633 28.71 202.86 55.75
C GLU A 633 27.67 202.68 54.63
N GLN A 634 26.44 203.18 54.82
CA GLN A 634 25.41 203.22 53.78
C GLN A 634 25.64 204.33 52.74
N GLY A 635 26.38 205.39 53.07
CA GLY A 635 26.66 206.51 52.15
C GLY A 635 27.77 206.18 51.14
N GLN A 636 28.88 205.62 51.62
CA GLN A 636 30.11 205.41 50.84
C GLN A 636 29.89 204.59 49.55
N ASN A 637 29.00 203.58 49.62
CA ASN A 637 28.71 202.63 48.56
C ASN A 637 28.03 203.25 47.31
N GLN A 638 27.52 204.49 47.37
CA GLN A 638 26.91 205.16 46.22
C GLN A 638 27.93 205.85 45.29
N ALA A 639 29.13 206.19 45.78
CA ALA A 639 30.15 206.91 44.99
C ALA A 639 30.76 206.00 43.90
N VAL A 640 31.19 204.79 44.30
CA VAL A 640 30.59 203.58 43.73
C VAL A 640 30.65 203.47 42.20
N GLN A 641 29.48 203.21 41.64
CA GLN A 641 29.20 202.83 40.25
C GLN A 641 29.50 203.95 39.23
N LEU A 642 29.77 205.18 39.66
CA LEU A 642 29.75 206.36 38.79
C LEU A 642 30.96 206.41 37.82
N VAL A 643 32.09 205.80 38.20
CA VAL A 643 33.32 205.78 37.41
C VAL A 643 33.46 204.51 36.54
N GLU A 644 32.48 203.61 36.60
CA GLU A 644 32.29 202.48 35.67
C GLU A 644 32.18 202.94 34.19
N ALA A 645 31.93 204.24 33.97
CA ALA A 645 31.89 204.88 32.66
C ALA A 645 33.25 205.02 31.94
N ILE A 646 34.42 204.89 32.60
CA ILE A 646 35.75 205.13 31.97
C ILE A 646 35.91 204.32 30.67
N THR A 647 35.78 203.00 30.75
CA THR A 647 36.66 202.13 29.95
C THR A 647 36.16 201.85 28.53
N LYS A 648 34.96 202.33 28.16
CA LYS A 648 34.53 202.39 26.75
C LYS A 648 35.37 203.38 25.91
N TYR A 649 36.12 204.28 26.54
CA TYR A 649 37.02 205.25 25.93
C TYR A 649 37.94 204.71 24.81
N SER A 650 38.40 203.45 24.91
CA SER A 650 39.49 202.94 24.06
C SER A 650 39.16 201.73 23.17
N GLN A 651 37.92 201.22 23.16
CA GLN A 651 37.57 199.98 22.43
C GLN A 651 37.84 200.09 20.93
N VAL A 652 37.44 201.21 20.30
CA VAL A 652 37.44 201.41 18.84
C VAL A 652 38.84 201.73 18.27
N SER A 653 39.76 202.24 19.08
CA SER A 653 41.04 202.78 18.57
C SER A 653 42.10 201.71 18.25
N ARG A 654 41.83 200.42 18.48
CA ARG A 654 42.86 199.35 18.42
C ARG A 654 42.78 198.41 17.22
N ASP A 655 41.63 198.36 16.53
CA ASP A 655 41.47 197.61 15.26
C ASP A 655 42.29 198.23 14.09
N ARG A 656 42.89 199.38 14.35
CA ARG A 656 43.68 200.27 13.47
C ARG A 656 44.66 199.61 12.50
N GLN A 657 45.23 198.42 12.78
CA GLN A 657 46.56 198.11 12.25
C GLN A 657 46.97 196.65 11.94
N LEU A 658 46.10 195.64 12.10
CA LEU A 658 46.47 194.23 11.80
C LEU A 658 45.91 193.65 10.49
N LEU A 659 45.01 194.36 9.81
CA LEU A 659 44.50 194.03 8.46
C LEU A 659 45.56 194.18 7.33
N ALA A 660 46.85 194.19 7.69
CA ALA A 660 47.96 194.69 6.87
C ALA A 660 49.15 193.73 6.73
N LYS A 661 49.09 192.50 7.27
CA LYS A 661 50.20 191.52 7.17
C LYS A 661 49.81 190.06 6.91
N GLU A 662 48.55 189.67 7.03
CA GLU A 662 48.13 188.26 6.93
C GLU A 662 47.87 187.80 5.47
N VAL A 663 48.73 188.25 4.55
CA VAL A 663 48.84 187.69 3.19
C VAL A 663 50.16 186.94 3.09
N GLU A 664 50.13 185.74 3.65
CA GLU A 664 50.64 184.54 2.98
C GLU A 664 52.06 184.59 2.39
N PHE A 665 53.05 184.35 3.24
CA PHE A 665 54.27 183.61 2.84
C PHE A 665 53.91 182.12 2.59
N LEU A 666 53.09 181.87 1.56
CA LEU A 666 52.58 180.54 1.25
C LEU A 666 53.70 179.60 0.77
N ARG A 667 54.09 178.72 1.69
CA ARG A 667 54.28 177.26 1.47
C ARG A 667 55.34 176.75 0.47
N LEU A 668 56.08 175.77 1.00
CA LEU A 668 56.66 174.61 0.29
C LEU A 668 57.84 174.87 -0.67
N GLN A 669 59.04 174.89 -0.08
CA GLN A 669 60.14 174.09 -0.61
C GLN A 669 60.37 172.86 0.29
N LEU A 670 60.56 171.70 -0.34
CA LEU A 670 61.20 170.44 0.09
C LEU A 670 60.83 169.84 1.48
N HIS A 671 60.29 168.63 1.67
CA HIS A 671 60.30 167.33 0.94
C HIS A 671 61.57 166.45 1.12
N LYS A 672 61.37 165.11 1.15
CA LYS A 672 62.31 163.96 1.37
C LYS A 672 62.61 163.66 2.86
N ALA A 673 62.27 162.52 3.50
CA ALA A 673 61.78 161.16 3.14
C ALA A 673 62.84 160.05 2.89
N ASN A 674 62.50 158.78 3.22
CA ASN A 674 63.33 157.56 3.09
C ASN A 674 62.44 156.29 2.93
N GLN A 675 62.78 155.28 2.08
CA GLN A 675 61.86 154.15 1.71
C GLN A 675 62.51 152.96 0.91
N VAL A 676 61.68 151.97 0.45
CA VAL A 676 61.85 150.74 -0.43
C VAL A 676 62.36 149.42 0.23
N SER A 677 62.21 148.17 -0.29
CA SER A 677 61.71 147.58 -1.58
C SER A 677 61.27 146.06 -1.48
N PRO A 678 60.50 145.46 -2.44
CA PRO A 678 60.06 144.02 -2.50
C PRO A 678 60.79 143.15 -3.60
N GLU A 679 60.50 141.87 -3.93
CA GLU A 679 59.50 140.85 -3.48
C GLU A 679 60.13 139.58 -2.81
N ILE A 680 60.55 138.46 -3.43
CA ILE A 680 60.83 138.06 -4.84
C ILE A 680 60.35 136.60 -5.19
N LEU A 681 61.04 135.84 -6.05
CA LEU A 681 60.49 134.82 -6.97
C LEU A 681 61.31 133.50 -7.06
N ARG A 682 60.84 132.35 -7.62
CA ARG A 682 59.52 131.64 -7.63
C ARG A 682 59.48 130.49 -8.69
N LEU A 683 58.59 129.50 -8.49
CA LEU A 683 57.68 128.80 -9.45
C LEU A 683 56.99 127.63 -8.68
N ASN A 684 55.76 127.14 -8.93
CA ASN A 684 54.76 127.39 -10.00
C ASN A 684 53.29 127.26 -9.45
N SER A 685 52.30 127.65 -10.27
CA SER A 685 50.82 127.40 -10.27
C SER A 685 50.18 126.47 -9.19
N SER A 686 49.13 126.92 -8.46
CA SER A 686 47.67 126.77 -8.77
C SER A 686 47.11 125.34 -8.45
N SER A 687 45.90 125.10 -7.91
CA SER A 687 44.64 125.86 -7.65
C SER A 687 43.75 125.05 -6.64
N LYS A 688 42.55 125.40 -6.13
CA LYS A 688 41.60 126.55 -6.21
C LYS A 688 40.60 126.46 -5.02
N ALA A 689 39.93 127.57 -4.64
CA ALA A 689 38.68 127.67 -3.84
C ALA A 689 38.76 127.33 -2.33
N MET A 690 37.89 127.84 -1.44
CA MET A 690 36.68 128.69 -1.55
C MET A 690 36.60 129.60 -0.28
N VAL A 691 36.34 130.93 -0.38
CA VAL A 691 35.05 131.64 -0.07
C VAL A 691 34.75 131.79 1.44
N ASP A 692 34.27 132.90 2.02
CA ASP A 692 33.86 134.27 1.57
C ASP A 692 34.89 135.36 2.02
N ASP A 693 34.97 136.63 1.57
CA ASP A 693 34.02 137.67 1.10
C ASP A 693 33.12 138.32 2.19
N ILE A 694 32.67 139.59 2.17
CA ILE A 694 33.17 140.90 1.67
C ILE A 694 32.33 141.99 2.37
N LEU A 695 32.86 143.20 2.66
CA LEU A 695 32.04 144.43 2.81
C LEU A 695 32.89 145.70 2.65
N ASN A 696 32.29 146.83 2.25
CA ASN A 696 33.02 147.96 1.65
C ASN A 696 32.33 149.34 1.84
N THR A 697 33.10 150.42 1.61
CA THR A 697 32.72 151.86 1.38
C THR A 697 32.24 152.80 2.52
N MET A 698 33.09 153.81 2.83
CA MET A 698 32.89 155.29 3.02
C MET A 698 31.85 155.85 4.06
N THR A 699 31.82 157.12 4.55
CA THR A 699 32.30 158.46 4.08
C THR A 699 32.37 159.56 5.21
N LYS A 700 33.30 160.55 5.09
CA LYS A 700 33.22 162.04 5.35
C LYS A 700 33.09 162.80 6.73
N ASP A 701 33.94 163.86 6.86
CA ASP A 701 33.81 165.31 7.26
C ASP A 701 33.56 165.94 8.71
N GLU A 702 34.57 166.74 9.17
CA GLU A 702 34.65 168.18 9.68
C GLU A 702 33.93 168.88 10.93
N ARG A 703 34.77 169.53 11.81
CA ARG A 703 34.81 170.95 12.39
C ARG A 703 34.12 171.54 13.70
N ASP A 704 34.94 172.34 14.45
CA ASP A 704 34.84 173.67 15.18
C ASP A 704 34.04 174.00 16.51
N GLY A 705 34.33 175.17 17.20
CA GLY A 705 33.79 175.67 18.53
C GLY A 705 34.21 177.15 18.95
N THR A 706 33.90 177.75 20.17
CA THR A 706 34.41 179.11 20.69
C THR A 706 34.07 179.61 22.17
N MET A 707 34.36 180.91 22.57
CA MET A 707 34.48 181.57 23.95
C MET A 707 33.70 182.95 24.12
N SER A 708 33.77 183.92 25.10
CA SER A 708 34.73 184.42 26.18
C SER A 708 34.13 185.31 27.38
N LEU A 709 34.67 186.50 27.79
CA LEU A 709 34.48 187.28 29.10
C LEU A 709 34.42 188.87 28.98
N ILE A 710 34.51 189.88 29.92
CA ILE A 710 35.07 190.22 31.31
C ILE A 710 34.44 191.53 31.99
N PRO A 711 34.74 191.95 33.28
CA PRO A 711 34.07 193.05 34.09
C PRO A 711 34.91 194.30 34.64
N LEU A 712 34.40 195.13 35.62
CA LEU A 712 34.91 196.47 36.15
C LEU A 712 34.68 196.80 37.69
N LEU A 713 35.23 197.91 38.30
CA LEU A 713 35.16 198.39 39.75
C LEU A 713 35.51 199.92 40.04
N GLN A 714 35.15 200.55 41.22
CA GLN A 714 35.89 201.72 41.85
C GLN A 714 35.77 201.98 43.42
N ILE A 715 36.66 202.85 44.01
CA ILE A 715 36.58 203.61 45.33
C ILE A 715 36.86 202.81 46.67
N SER A 716 37.45 203.31 47.81
CA SER A 716 38.30 204.48 48.22
C SER A 716 38.92 204.33 49.67
N ASP A 717 39.54 205.40 50.26
CA ASP A 717 40.45 205.46 51.45
C ASP A 717 39.78 205.85 52.82
N PRO A 718 40.45 205.95 54.03
CA PRO A 718 41.90 205.87 54.44
C PRO A 718 42.16 205.03 55.76
N PRO A 719 43.15 205.27 56.68
CA PRO A 719 44.64 205.31 56.60
C PRO A 719 45.48 204.46 57.63
N GLU A 720 46.73 204.10 57.23
CA GLU A 720 48.05 204.10 57.93
C GLU A 720 48.43 203.44 59.32
N LYS A 721 49.43 202.52 59.24
CA LYS A 721 50.77 202.47 59.95
C LYS A 721 51.01 201.93 61.40
N ILE A 722 51.97 200.95 61.47
CA ILE A 722 53.17 200.85 62.38
C ILE A 722 52.90 200.51 63.88
N SER A 723 53.71 199.77 64.67
CA SER A 723 55.12 199.33 64.60
C SER A 723 55.41 197.96 65.28
N LEU A 724 56.58 197.37 64.95
CA LEU A 724 57.59 196.62 65.74
C LEU A 724 57.27 195.67 66.93
N GLU A 725 58.24 194.74 67.09
CA GLU A 725 58.69 194.05 68.33
C GLU A 725 57.79 192.94 68.98
N ASP A 726 58.33 191.78 69.38
CA ASP A 726 59.59 191.15 68.89
C ASP A 726 59.62 189.61 69.00
N LEU A 727 60.63 189.04 68.36
CA LEU A 727 60.96 187.62 68.18
C LEU A 727 61.29 186.86 69.48
N GLY A 728 60.97 185.55 69.50
CA GLY A 728 61.42 184.59 70.50
C GLY A 728 61.29 183.14 70.00
N PRO A 729 62.34 182.54 69.41
CA PRO A 729 62.26 181.25 68.71
C PRO A 729 62.87 180.05 69.47
N GLU A 730 62.68 178.85 68.89
CA GLU A 730 63.30 177.53 69.17
C GLU A 730 63.05 176.87 70.54
#